data_AF-A0A951NZZ6-F1
#
_entry.id   AF-A0A951NZZ6-F1
#
_cell.length_a   1.000
_cell.length_b   1.000
_cell.length_c   1.000
_cell.angle_alpha   90.00
_cell.angle_beta   90.00
_cell.angle_gamma   90.00
#
_symmetry.space_group_name_H-M   'P 1'
#
loop_
_entity.id
_entity.type
_entity.pdbx_description
1 polymer ?
#
loop_
_entity_poly.entity_id
_entity_poly.type
_entity_poly.pdbx_seq_one_letter_code
_entity_poly.pdbx_strand_id
1 'polypeptide(L)'
;MVQQSILTESFRNAEVNQLNWIFGASRNGALPPILTARSTSSASPGGLPGGGTDTAGNGVLRLTNNTTSQGSFVIYDRPINASAGLSVDFVLYSYGSTTPGADGLSFFLIDGSQKPTTAGAVGRSLGYSLDSDPGFEAAGIVGGYLGIGFDEYGNFSTNLAGAGGGATRTAQSITVRGREGLTYPLLATTGTLPGGARIDAESETRGTGRRARIDLTASGVLSVFFDLNGDSTLTENERVISNVNVVTDNGALPSTFKFGFSASTGGLTNVHEVNNLEIKTFDGAYTPLVSFPPINSLVTPNNPLVVTASLDVASTQPVVIPLNIGGTATRGTDYSLSADSITIEPGQTTGSVVLTSNTLAANGKTVQISLQTPSNAALNPDATSRNATLTAPSDYLSIVLQNPGTSQTAIWGLNGNVLAPSAFVQLNGNVVQPGTDWRLISNNADFNADSIPDMVWYNTANTRTAIWYMQPGTTGLYNVIGNNSFVSLPGATSPVQPGAGWELVTVATRSGSTPEFVWENRISGASAIWQLNISPTTGAATVATPAGTLIKDSNGNTLLTGGAAGGWKLIGAGNFGGSGTKDLLWFNTTTTETTIWQLNGTTLLSAGSVKTSGGATAVTGAGWQPVAIANVDQTGTDEIVWQNGGQVAVWSLGSNFTLNAKSTTLAQTLAAGEQIQAVADVDLDGTLDLLARITTSNVDTTRIYTIDPTTFAVRTPTTARFVTFPGQTAPVVTGDARWNIIDPELVTAAVT
;
A
#
# COMPACT_ATOMS: atom_id res chain seq x y z
N MET A 1 -43.60 -16.84 5.71
CA MET A 1 -42.33 -16.29 5.18
C MET A 1 -41.27 -17.37 5.30
N VAL A 2 -40.35 -17.49 4.35
CA VAL A 2 -39.34 -18.55 4.34
C VAL A 2 -38.15 -18.09 5.17
N GLN A 3 -37.76 -18.86 6.21
CA GLN A 3 -36.54 -18.61 6.98
C GLN A 3 -35.31 -18.75 6.08
N GLN A 4 -34.36 -17.83 6.20
CA GLN A 4 -33.11 -17.85 5.44
C GLN A 4 -31.98 -18.36 6.33
N SER A 5 -31.17 -19.31 5.84
CA SER A 5 -29.96 -19.74 6.55
C SER A 5 -28.91 -18.64 6.53
N ILE A 6 -28.38 -18.31 7.71
CA ILE A 6 -27.33 -17.33 7.93
C ILE A 6 -25.99 -18.04 8.11
N LEU A 7 -25.98 -19.09 8.94
CA LEU A 7 -24.79 -19.90 9.22
C LEU A 7 -25.18 -21.35 9.43
N THR A 8 -24.39 -22.26 8.87
CA THR A 8 -24.43 -23.68 9.20
C THR A 8 -23.03 -24.13 9.58
N GLU A 9 -22.88 -24.66 10.78
CA GLU A 9 -21.64 -25.25 11.28
C GLU A 9 -21.94 -26.59 11.95
N SER A 10 -21.45 -27.67 11.36
CA SER A 10 -21.71 -29.01 11.89
C SER A 10 -20.91 -29.32 13.15
N PHE A 11 -19.69 -28.78 13.28
CA PHE A 11 -18.64 -29.21 14.20
C PHE A 11 -18.27 -30.71 14.09
N ARG A 12 -18.76 -31.41 13.05
CA ARG A 12 -18.56 -32.84 12.85
C ARG A 12 -17.26 -33.18 12.14
N ASN A 13 -16.64 -32.21 11.50
CA ASN A 13 -15.45 -32.38 10.68
C ASN A 13 -14.19 -31.92 11.41
N ALA A 14 -13.03 -32.25 10.83
CA ALA A 14 -11.74 -31.83 11.37
C ALA A 14 -11.53 -30.30 11.31
N GLU A 15 -12.29 -29.58 10.49
CA GLU A 15 -12.25 -28.12 10.33
C GLU A 15 -13.67 -27.54 10.42
N VAL A 16 -13.74 -26.27 10.79
CA VAL A 16 -14.96 -25.44 10.74
C VAL A 16 -15.15 -24.86 9.33
N ASN A 17 -16.40 -24.60 8.95
CA ASN A 17 -16.79 -24.01 7.67
C ASN A 17 -16.32 -22.56 7.49
N GLN A 18 -15.98 -21.87 8.59
CA GLN A 18 -15.53 -20.47 8.62
C GLN A 18 -14.39 -20.34 9.63
N LEU A 19 -13.34 -19.57 9.28
CA LEU A 19 -12.12 -19.40 10.09
C LEU A 19 -12.16 -18.19 11.05
N ASN A 20 -13.34 -17.64 11.35
CA ASN A 20 -13.47 -16.45 12.20
C ASN A 20 -14.13 -16.83 13.52
N TRP A 21 -13.36 -17.41 14.43
CA TRP A 21 -13.82 -17.75 15.78
C TRP A 21 -12.86 -17.18 16.83
N ILE A 22 -13.43 -16.52 17.85
CA ILE A 22 -12.71 -16.22 19.09
C ILE A 22 -12.97 -17.36 20.05
N PHE A 23 -11.94 -17.90 20.68
CA PHE A 23 -12.08 -18.96 21.65
C PHE A 23 -11.00 -18.86 22.72
N GLY A 24 -11.26 -19.48 23.86
CA GLY A 24 -10.31 -19.52 24.94
C GLY A 24 -10.80 -20.36 26.11
N ALA A 25 -9.99 -20.38 27.16
CA ALA A 25 -10.29 -21.05 28.40
C ALA A 25 -10.28 -20.05 29.56
N SER A 26 -11.03 -20.33 30.60
CA SER A 26 -11.25 -19.43 31.73
C SER A 26 -10.06 -19.31 32.69
N ARG A 27 -9.12 -20.28 32.69
CA ARG A 27 -7.91 -20.30 33.56
C ARG A 27 -6.74 -21.05 32.90
N ASN A 28 -5.51 -20.74 33.34
CA ASN A 28 -4.30 -21.46 32.94
C ASN A 28 -4.41 -22.96 33.27
N GLY A 29 -4.25 -23.81 32.25
CA GLY A 29 -4.34 -25.27 32.38
C GLY A 29 -5.71 -25.88 32.06
N ALA A 30 -6.76 -25.07 31.89
CA ALA A 30 -7.99 -25.53 31.28
C ALA A 30 -7.80 -25.67 29.76
N LEU A 31 -8.37 -26.73 29.17
CA LEU A 31 -8.24 -26.95 27.73
C LEU A 31 -9.17 -25.96 26.99
N PRO A 32 -8.67 -25.30 25.92
CA PRO A 32 -9.55 -24.53 25.03
C PRO A 32 -10.58 -25.46 24.38
N PRO A 33 -11.66 -24.92 23.79
CA PRO A 33 -12.63 -25.79 23.14
C PRO A 33 -11.99 -26.51 21.96
N ILE A 34 -12.30 -27.80 21.77
CA ILE A 34 -11.66 -28.65 20.74
C ILE A 34 -12.69 -29.28 19.80
N LEU A 35 -12.31 -29.39 18.52
CA LEU A 35 -12.96 -30.28 17.58
C LEU A 35 -12.47 -31.70 17.82
N THR A 36 -13.39 -32.60 18.14
CA THR A 36 -13.04 -33.99 18.45
C THR A 36 -12.60 -34.79 17.22
N ALA A 37 -12.98 -34.35 16.01
CA ALA A 37 -12.66 -35.03 14.75
C ALA A 37 -11.24 -34.75 14.18
N ARG A 38 -10.41 -33.95 14.87
CA ARG A 38 -9.08 -33.55 14.39
C ARG A 38 -7.96 -34.21 15.17
N SER A 39 -6.99 -34.84 14.51
CA SER A 39 -5.89 -35.59 15.14
C SER A 39 -4.73 -34.76 15.73
N THR A 40 -4.71 -33.44 15.55
CA THR A 40 -3.64 -32.54 16.03
C THR A 40 -4.19 -31.42 16.91
N SER A 41 -3.41 -31.02 17.92
CA SER A 41 -3.74 -29.90 18.81
C SER A 41 -3.52 -28.52 18.18
N SER A 42 -2.68 -28.41 17.16
CA SER A 42 -2.49 -27.17 16.40
C SER A 42 -3.66 -26.93 15.45
N ALA A 43 -4.18 -25.70 15.45
CA ALA A 43 -5.19 -25.26 14.49
C ALA A 43 -4.61 -24.53 13.29
N SER A 44 -5.27 -24.67 12.14
CA SER A 44 -5.09 -23.73 11.04
C SER A 44 -5.36 -22.30 11.54
N PRO A 45 -4.68 -21.26 11.00
CA PRO A 45 -4.95 -19.88 11.39
C PRO A 45 -6.45 -19.55 11.32
N GLY A 46 -7.04 -19.13 12.45
CA GLY A 46 -8.48 -18.84 12.58
C GLY A 46 -9.40 -20.05 12.85
N GLY A 47 -8.87 -21.28 12.79
CA GLY A 47 -9.61 -22.49 13.13
C GLY A 47 -9.61 -22.82 14.63
N LEU A 48 -10.51 -23.71 15.05
CA LEU A 48 -10.57 -24.24 16.42
C LEU A 48 -9.56 -25.39 16.60
N PRO A 49 -8.92 -25.59 17.77
CA PRO A 49 -7.97 -26.68 18.00
C PRO A 49 -8.64 -28.07 18.07
N GLY A 50 -7.87 -29.16 18.17
CA GLY A 50 -8.40 -30.54 18.09
C GLY A 50 -7.68 -31.60 18.92
N GLY A 51 -8.27 -32.80 19.06
CA GLY A 51 -7.75 -33.87 19.93
C GLY A 51 -7.96 -35.34 19.50
N GLY A 52 -8.62 -35.59 18.37
CA GLY A 52 -8.50 -36.84 17.61
C GLY A 52 -9.33 -38.02 18.10
N THR A 53 -10.39 -37.76 18.87
CA THR A 53 -11.23 -38.82 19.44
C THR A 53 -12.30 -39.34 18.47
N ASP A 54 -12.73 -38.52 17.51
CA ASP A 54 -13.77 -38.87 16.54
C ASP A 54 -13.20 -38.90 15.10
N THR A 55 -13.91 -39.59 14.20
CA THR A 55 -13.65 -39.50 12.76
C THR A 55 -14.35 -38.28 12.17
N ALA A 56 -13.81 -37.70 11.10
CA ALA A 56 -14.47 -36.62 10.37
C ALA A 56 -15.86 -37.05 9.90
N GLY A 57 -16.84 -36.17 10.06
CA GLY A 57 -18.26 -36.47 9.90
C GLY A 57 -18.93 -37.01 11.16
N ASN A 58 -18.21 -37.33 12.24
CA ASN A 58 -18.77 -37.83 13.51
C ASN A 58 -18.32 -37.02 14.73
N GLY A 59 -17.59 -35.94 14.53
CA GLY A 59 -17.10 -35.08 15.60
C GLY A 59 -18.18 -34.22 16.27
N VAL A 60 -17.73 -33.50 17.28
CA VAL A 60 -18.44 -32.44 18.00
C VAL A 60 -17.44 -31.37 18.39
N LEU A 61 -17.96 -30.19 18.75
CA LEU A 61 -17.21 -29.21 19.50
C LEU A 61 -17.31 -29.54 20.99
N ARG A 62 -16.19 -29.87 21.62
CA ARG A 62 -16.10 -30.06 23.08
C ARG A 62 -15.67 -28.78 23.76
N LEU A 63 -16.44 -28.35 24.75
CA LEU A 63 -16.19 -27.14 25.56
C LEU A 63 -15.50 -27.49 26.89
N THR A 64 -15.82 -28.61 27.53
CA THR A 64 -15.10 -29.07 28.73
C THR A 64 -14.82 -30.56 28.67
N ASN A 65 -13.80 -30.99 29.40
CA ASN A 65 -13.61 -32.41 29.73
C ASN A 65 -14.21 -32.70 31.11
N ASN A 66 -14.30 -33.99 31.44
CA ASN A 66 -14.72 -34.47 32.77
C ASN A 66 -13.62 -34.22 33.82
N THR A 67 -13.36 -32.96 34.12
CA THR A 67 -12.30 -32.50 35.03
C THR A 67 -12.84 -31.30 35.78
N THR A 68 -12.44 -31.14 37.05
CA THR A 68 -12.94 -30.08 37.92
C THR A 68 -12.45 -28.70 37.46
N SER A 69 -13.25 -27.69 37.77
CA SER A 69 -12.90 -26.27 37.58
C SER A 69 -12.44 -25.91 36.16
N GLN A 70 -13.05 -26.53 35.13
CA GLN A 70 -12.83 -26.20 33.73
C GLN A 70 -13.77 -25.08 33.30
N GLY A 71 -13.36 -24.29 32.31
CA GLY A 71 -14.28 -23.44 31.58
C GLY A 71 -13.68 -23.04 30.25
N SER A 72 -14.50 -23.02 29.22
CA SER A 72 -14.09 -22.57 27.90
C SER A 72 -15.24 -21.90 27.18
N PHE A 73 -14.91 -21.17 26.12
CA PHE A 73 -15.87 -20.49 25.28
C PHE A 73 -15.41 -20.47 23.83
N VAL A 74 -16.39 -20.36 22.95
CA VAL A 74 -16.23 -20.10 21.53
C VAL A 74 -17.23 -19.04 21.08
N ILE A 75 -16.82 -18.10 20.24
CA ILE A 75 -17.66 -17.03 19.70
C ILE A 75 -17.39 -16.93 18.21
N TYR A 76 -18.45 -16.89 17.43
CA TYR A 76 -18.34 -16.60 16.01
C TYR A 76 -18.03 -15.11 15.81
N ASP A 77 -16.86 -14.78 15.28
CA ASP A 77 -16.34 -13.41 15.22
C ASP A 77 -16.82 -12.65 13.98
N ARG A 78 -18.05 -12.90 13.54
CA ARG A 78 -18.72 -12.08 12.53
C ARG A 78 -20.07 -11.64 13.06
N PRO A 79 -20.34 -10.33 13.12
CA PRO A 79 -21.65 -9.83 13.48
C PRO A 79 -22.74 -10.35 12.53
N ILE A 80 -23.92 -10.57 13.07
CA ILE A 80 -25.14 -10.98 12.35
C ILE A 80 -26.19 -9.90 12.60
N ASN A 81 -26.90 -9.50 11.55
CA ASN A 81 -27.95 -8.48 11.65
C ASN A 81 -29.15 -8.97 12.47
N ALA A 82 -29.62 -8.17 13.43
CA ALA A 82 -30.73 -8.53 14.32
C ALA A 82 -32.14 -8.27 13.73
N SER A 83 -32.24 -7.55 12.60
CA SER A 83 -33.50 -7.01 12.07
C SER A 83 -34.56 -8.06 11.68
N ALA A 84 -34.15 -9.30 11.45
CA ALA A 84 -35.01 -10.42 11.04
C ALA A 84 -35.22 -11.45 12.17
N GLY A 85 -34.77 -11.12 13.40
CA GLY A 85 -34.68 -12.10 14.48
C GLY A 85 -33.77 -13.29 14.16
N LEU A 86 -33.71 -14.25 15.07
CA LEU A 86 -32.87 -15.44 14.96
C LEU A 86 -33.64 -16.71 15.36
N SER A 87 -33.46 -17.78 14.60
CA SER A 87 -33.80 -19.15 14.98
C SER A 87 -32.50 -19.93 15.01
N VAL A 88 -32.12 -20.44 16.19
CA VAL A 88 -30.85 -21.14 16.43
C VAL A 88 -31.15 -22.57 16.82
N ASP A 89 -30.73 -23.53 16.00
CA ASP A 89 -30.87 -24.96 16.23
C ASP A 89 -29.50 -25.59 16.48
N PHE A 90 -29.39 -26.47 17.47
CA PHE A 90 -28.19 -27.27 17.69
C PHE A 90 -28.53 -28.53 18.50
N VAL A 91 -27.57 -29.44 18.59
CA VAL A 91 -27.63 -30.60 19.47
C VAL A 91 -26.53 -30.47 20.51
N LEU A 92 -26.88 -30.72 21.77
CA LEU A 92 -25.94 -30.71 22.89
C LEU A 92 -25.81 -32.09 23.52
N TYR A 93 -24.63 -32.34 24.08
CA TYR A 93 -24.29 -33.54 24.81
C TYR A 93 -23.72 -33.14 26.16
N SER A 94 -24.20 -33.78 27.22
CA SER A 94 -23.56 -33.71 28.53
C SER A 94 -23.48 -35.08 29.18
N TYR A 95 -22.29 -35.50 29.57
CA TYR A 95 -22.00 -36.84 30.09
C TYR A 95 -20.62 -36.86 30.77
N GLY A 96 -20.27 -37.95 31.45
CA GLY A 96 -18.95 -38.16 32.05
C GLY A 96 -19.02 -38.72 33.46
N SER A 97 -20.18 -38.64 34.10
CA SER A 97 -20.45 -39.17 35.43
C SER A 97 -21.62 -40.14 35.41
N THR A 98 -21.58 -41.18 36.25
CA THR A 98 -22.71 -42.11 36.51
C THR A 98 -23.67 -41.63 37.60
N THR A 99 -23.42 -40.43 38.11
CA THR A 99 -24.28 -39.70 39.08
C THR A 99 -24.48 -38.27 38.56
N PRO A 100 -25.46 -37.50 39.06
CA PRO A 100 -25.73 -36.16 38.54
C PRO A 100 -24.46 -35.30 38.42
N GLY A 101 -24.18 -34.85 37.21
CA GLY A 101 -22.97 -34.06 36.91
C GLY A 101 -23.17 -32.55 37.00
N ALA A 102 -22.16 -31.80 36.57
CA ALA A 102 -22.15 -30.34 36.62
C ALA A 102 -21.13 -29.70 35.66
N ASP A 103 -21.21 -28.39 35.41
CA ASP A 103 -22.30 -27.51 35.82
C ASP A 103 -23.31 -27.28 34.70
N GLY A 104 -22.85 -27.38 33.46
CA GLY A 104 -23.65 -27.19 32.27
C GLY A 104 -22.94 -26.37 31.20
N LEU A 105 -23.72 -25.96 30.21
CA LEU A 105 -23.29 -25.10 29.13
C LEU A 105 -24.30 -23.99 28.86
N SER A 106 -23.86 -22.94 28.18
CA SER A 106 -24.74 -21.89 27.70
C SER A 106 -24.54 -21.59 26.23
N PHE A 107 -25.64 -21.29 25.54
CA PHE A 107 -25.60 -20.53 24.29
C PHE A 107 -25.83 -19.06 24.65
N PHE A 108 -25.13 -18.14 23.99
CA PHE A 108 -25.31 -16.73 24.27
C PHE A 108 -25.18 -15.84 23.04
N LEU A 109 -25.77 -14.65 23.15
CA LEU A 109 -25.63 -13.52 22.24
C LEU A 109 -24.87 -12.40 22.95
N ILE A 110 -23.90 -11.82 22.24
CA ILE A 110 -23.20 -10.60 22.64
C ILE A 110 -23.48 -9.49 21.64
N ASP A 111 -23.27 -8.24 22.04
CA ASP A 111 -23.24 -7.10 21.12
C ASP A 111 -22.20 -7.35 20.01
N GLY A 112 -22.63 -7.24 18.74
CA GLY A 112 -21.80 -7.52 17.58
C GLY A 112 -20.53 -6.67 17.48
N SER A 113 -20.46 -5.50 18.14
CA SER A 113 -19.23 -4.69 18.16
C SER A 113 -18.15 -5.24 19.08
N GLN A 114 -18.47 -6.21 19.94
CA GLN A 114 -17.58 -6.69 21.00
C GLN A 114 -16.70 -7.85 20.53
N LYS A 115 -15.49 -7.94 21.11
CA LYS A 115 -14.48 -8.98 20.81
C LYS A 115 -13.84 -9.51 22.10
N PRO A 116 -14.62 -10.09 23.02
CA PRO A 116 -14.10 -10.57 24.30
C PRO A 116 -13.13 -11.73 24.09
N THR A 117 -11.99 -11.69 24.78
CA THR A 117 -10.96 -12.75 24.72
C THR A 117 -10.97 -13.65 25.96
N THR A 118 -11.92 -13.46 26.87
CA THR A 118 -12.03 -14.18 28.13
C THR A 118 -13.46 -14.68 28.30
N ALA A 119 -13.61 -15.91 28.78
CA ALA A 119 -14.92 -16.46 29.18
C ALA A 119 -15.50 -15.67 30.36
N GLY A 120 -16.81 -15.81 30.58
CA GLY A 120 -17.41 -15.52 31.89
C GLY A 120 -16.95 -16.51 32.97
N ALA A 121 -17.51 -16.36 34.16
CA ALA A 121 -17.08 -17.13 35.33
C ALA A 121 -17.37 -18.64 35.19
N VAL A 122 -16.54 -19.46 35.83
CA VAL A 122 -16.64 -20.93 35.81
C VAL A 122 -17.66 -21.46 36.82
N GLY A 123 -18.04 -22.73 36.64
CA GLY A 123 -18.98 -23.43 37.50
C GLY A 123 -20.38 -22.85 37.37
N ARG A 124 -20.87 -22.22 38.43
CA ARG A 124 -22.24 -21.72 38.57
C ARG A 124 -22.71 -20.76 37.47
N SER A 125 -21.78 -20.08 36.81
CA SER A 125 -22.08 -19.03 35.83
C SER A 125 -22.03 -19.53 34.38
N LEU A 126 -21.74 -20.82 34.19
CA LEU A 126 -21.73 -21.52 32.89
C LEU A 126 -20.83 -20.86 31.82
N GLY A 127 -19.86 -20.05 32.24
CA GLY A 127 -18.99 -19.28 31.34
C GLY A 127 -19.66 -18.08 30.65
N TYR A 128 -20.92 -17.75 30.97
CA TYR A 128 -21.61 -16.57 30.42
C TYR A 128 -21.69 -15.42 31.44
N SER A 129 -22.24 -15.67 32.63
CA SER A 129 -22.50 -14.62 33.61
C SER A 129 -21.35 -14.46 34.60
N LEU A 130 -21.50 -13.51 35.53
CA LEU A 130 -20.56 -13.30 36.63
C LEU A 130 -20.74 -14.34 37.73
N ASP A 131 -19.78 -14.36 38.65
CA ASP A 131 -19.86 -15.07 39.92
C ASP A 131 -19.65 -14.07 41.06
N SER A 132 -20.61 -14.01 41.99
CA SER A 132 -20.56 -13.10 43.14
C SER A 132 -20.38 -13.81 44.48
N ASP A 133 -20.04 -15.09 44.49
CA ASP A 133 -19.79 -15.85 45.72
C ASP A 133 -18.44 -15.43 46.35
N PRO A 134 -18.42 -15.01 47.63
CA PRO A 134 -17.19 -14.60 48.29
C PRO A 134 -16.05 -15.63 48.20
N GLY A 135 -14.92 -15.22 47.62
CA GLY A 135 -13.73 -16.05 47.39
C GLY A 135 -13.68 -16.75 46.02
N PHE A 136 -14.74 -16.66 45.22
CA PHE A 136 -14.83 -17.20 43.86
C PHE A 136 -15.21 -16.14 42.82
N GLU A 137 -15.18 -14.86 43.19
CA GLU A 137 -15.70 -13.78 42.38
C GLU A 137 -14.98 -13.71 41.03
N ALA A 138 -15.78 -13.62 39.97
CA ALA A 138 -15.28 -13.52 38.61
C ALA A 138 -16.28 -12.76 37.72
N ALA A 139 -15.76 -12.05 36.73
CA ALA A 139 -16.58 -11.33 35.78
C ALA A 139 -17.30 -12.28 34.82
N GLY A 140 -18.43 -11.83 34.27
CA GLY A 140 -19.08 -12.50 33.15
C GLY A 140 -18.47 -12.09 31.81
N ILE A 141 -19.08 -12.55 30.72
CA ILE A 141 -18.61 -12.28 29.37
C ILE A 141 -18.87 -10.83 28.94
N VAL A 142 -17.81 -10.13 28.57
CA VAL A 142 -17.91 -8.73 28.12
C VAL A 142 -18.80 -8.64 26.88
N GLY A 143 -19.75 -7.71 26.90
CA GLY A 143 -20.71 -7.53 25.81
C GLY A 143 -21.90 -8.49 25.82
N GLY A 144 -22.00 -9.37 26.82
CA GLY A 144 -23.14 -10.29 26.98
C GLY A 144 -24.47 -9.56 26.94
N TYR A 145 -25.37 -9.98 26.05
CA TYR A 145 -26.74 -9.45 25.97
C TYR A 145 -27.77 -10.47 26.46
N LEU A 146 -27.69 -11.72 26.00
CA LEU A 146 -28.65 -12.77 26.35
C LEU A 146 -27.93 -14.11 26.46
N GLY A 147 -28.05 -14.80 27.59
CA GLY A 147 -27.48 -16.13 27.81
C GLY A 147 -28.55 -17.14 28.18
N ILE A 148 -28.55 -18.29 27.51
CA ILE A 148 -29.45 -19.42 27.72
C ILE A 148 -28.61 -20.57 28.28
N GLY A 149 -28.70 -20.78 29.58
CA GLY A 149 -27.99 -21.83 30.30
C GLY A 149 -28.80 -23.11 30.36
N PHE A 150 -28.17 -24.21 29.96
CA PHE A 150 -28.62 -25.58 30.17
C PHE A 150 -27.89 -26.09 31.41
N ASP A 151 -28.52 -25.88 32.57
CA ASP A 151 -27.92 -25.96 33.90
C ASP A 151 -28.23 -27.31 34.57
N GLU A 152 -27.21 -28.15 34.70
CA GLU A 152 -27.31 -29.49 35.27
C GLU A 152 -27.40 -29.43 36.80
N TYR A 153 -26.62 -28.53 37.41
CA TYR A 153 -26.42 -28.45 38.86
C TYR A 153 -27.39 -27.48 39.55
N GLY A 154 -27.70 -26.37 38.89
CA GLY A 154 -28.82 -25.48 39.21
C GLY A 154 -28.47 -24.08 39.70
N ASN A 155 -27.19 -23.72 39.78
CA ASN A 155 -26.78 -22.43 40.34
C ASN A 155 -26.94 -21.25 39.37
N PHE A 156 -27.10 -21.49 38.07
CA PHE A 156 -27.21 -20.44 37.06
C PHE A 156 -28.49 -19.60 37.23
N SER A 157 -29.50 -20.12 37.94
CA SER A 157 -30.74 -19.41 38.32
C SER A 157 -30.63 -18.58 39.61
N THR A 158 -29.50 -18.67 40.32
CA THR A 158 -29.35 -18.07 41.66
C THR A 158 -28.82 -16.64 41.64
N ASN A 159 -28.95 -15.91 42.75
CA ASN A 159 -28.37 -14.57 42.89
C ASN A 159 -26.83 -14.54 42.76
N LEU A 160 -26.16 -15.68 42.92
CA LEU A 160 -24.70 -15.79 42.76
C LEU A 160 -24.24 -15.65 41.30
N ALA A 161 -25.12 -15.98 40.35
CA ALA A 161 -24.83 -15.90 38.92
C ALA A 161 -25.23 -14.56 38.29
N GLY A 162 -25.84 -13.64 39.06
CA GLY A 162 -26.31 -12.34 38.58
C GLY A 162 -27.58 -11.85 39.27
N ALA A 163 -27.98 -10.62 38.96
CA ALA A 163 -29.12 -9.92 39.57
C ALA A 163 -30.45 -10.69 39.41
N GLY A 164 -31.37 -10.50 40.36
CA GLY A 164 -32.73 -11.06 40.29
C GLY A 164 -32.86 -12.58 40.45
N GLY A 165 -31.75 -13.30 40.70
CA GLY A 165 -31.79 -14.74 40.94
C GLY A 165 -32.30 -15.14 42.32
N GLY A 166 -32.78 -16.38 42.45
CA GLY A 166 -33.26 -16.94 43.73
C GLY A 166 -32.13 -17.35 44.67
N ALA A 167 -32.45 -17.60 45.95
CA ALA A 167 -31.46 -18.09 46.92
C ALA A 167 -31.21 -19.60 46.86
N THR A 168 -32.02 -20.35 46.09
CA THR A 168 -31.98 -21.82 46.03
C THR A 168 -31.65 -22.27 44.62
N ARG A 169 -30.70 -23.22 44.50
CA ARG A 169 -30.34 -23.84 43.23
C ARG A 169 -31.47 -24.73 42.70
N THR A 170 -31.64 -24.75 41.38
CA THR A 170 -32.64 -25.59 40.70
C THR A 170 -31.97 -26.43 39.61
N ALA A 171 -31.63 -27.67 39.94
CA ALA A 171 -30.96 -28.58 39.04
C ALA A 171 -31.83 -28.95 37.83
N GLN A 172 -31.17 -29.35 36.74
CA GLN A 172 -31.80 -29.77 35.48
C GLN A 172 -32.79 -28.71 35.00
N SER A 173 -32.30 -27.50 34.76
CA SER A 173 -33.11 -26.34 34.38
C SER A 173 -32.55 -25.62 33.16
N ILE A 174 -33.43 -25.00 32.38
CA ILE A 174 -33.05 -24.04 31.35
C ILE A 174 -33.37 -22.64 31.86
N THR A 175 -32.34 -21.80 31.89
CA THR A 175 -32.39 -20.49 32.54
C THR A 175 -31.87 -19.41 31.60
N VAL A 176 -32.59 -18.29 31.54
CA VAL A 176 -32.28 -17.15 30.67
C VAL A 176 -31.77 -16.00 31.52
N ARG A 177 -30.57 -15.52 31.19
CA ARG A 177 -29.89 -14.39 31.82
C ARG A 177 -29.75 -13.25 30.84
N GLY A 178 -29.92 -12.03 31.34
CA GLY A 178 -29.79 -10.79 30.58
C GLY A 178 -28.34 -10.32 30.45
N ARG A 179 -28.21 -9.01 30.21
CA ARG A 179 -26.99 -8.37 29.73
C ARG A 179 -26.01 -8.02 30.84
N GLU A 180 -24.74 -7.94 30.47
CA GLU A 180 -23.63 -7.56 31.35
C GLU A 180 -23.89 -6.24 32.07
N GLY A 181 -24.32 -5.20 31.33
CA GLY A 181 -24.53 -3.85 31.88
C GLY A 181 -25.68 -3.74 32.90
N LEU A 182 -26.44 -4.81 33.11
CA LEU A 182 -27.47 -4.92 34.16
C LEU A 182 -27.13 -6.03 35.17
N THR A 183 -25.87 -6.48 35.20
CA THR A 183 -25.40 -7.51 36.13
C THR A 183 -26.11 -8.86 35.87
N TYR A 184 -26.34 -9.19 34.59
CA TYR A 184 -26.92 -10.47 34.15
C TYR A 184 -28.24 -10.83 34.86
N PRO A 185 -29.30 -10.00 34.72
CA PRO A 185 -30.56 -10.23 35.42
C PRO A 185 -31.19 -11.57 35.02
N LEU A 186 -31.82 -12.27 35.96
CA LEU A 186 -32.67 -13.42 35.64
C LEU A 186 -33.90 -12.96 34.86
N LEU A 187 -34.07 -13.46 33.62
CA LEU A 187 -35.19 -13.09 32.75
C LEU A 187 -36.27 -14.17 32.69
N ALA A 188 -35.86 -15.44 32.71
CA ALA A 188 -36.77 -16.58 32.74
C ALA A 188 -36.05 -17.83 33.24
N THR A 189 -36.82 -18.79 33.76
CA THR A 189 -36.31 -20.13 34.07
C THR A 189 -37.45 -21.14 33.95
N THR A 190 -37.13 -22.36 33.54
CA THR A 190 -38.09 -23.48 33.55
C THR A 190 -38.39 -23.99 34.95
N GLY A 191 -37.55 -23.64 35.94
CA GLY A 191 -37.39 -24.49 37.11
C GLY A 191 -36.84 -25.86 36.69
N THR A 192 -37.06 -26.92 37.48
CA THR A 192 -36.68 -28.28 37.07
C THR A 192 -37.49 -28.68 35.83
N LEU A 193 -36.81 -29.24 34.84
CA LEU A 193 -37.42 -29.67 33.58
C LEU A 193 -38.59 -30.65 33.81
N PRO A 194 -39.67 -30.53 33.01
CA PRO A 194 -40.87 -31.33 33.20
C PRO A 194 -40.64 -32.81 32.86
N GLY A 195 -41.48 -33.69 33.42
CA GLY A 195 -41.49 -35.12 33.09
C GLY A 195 -40.26 -35.90 33.56
N GLY A 196 -39.43 -35.33 34.43
CA GLY A 196 -38.15 -35.93 34.86
C GLY A 196 -37.09 -35.89 33.76
N ALA A 197 -37.28 -35.07 32.73
CA ALA A 197 -36.31 -34.87 31.68
C ALA A 197 -35.01 -34.30 32.25
N ARG A 198 -33.89 -34.72 31.65
CA ARG A 198 -32.56 -34.27 32.04
C ARG A 198 -31.80 -33.66 30.87
N ILE A 199 -30.86 -32.81 31.21
CA ILE A 199 -29.86 -32.22 30.32
C ILE A 199 -28.68 -33.18 30.15
N ASP A 200 -28.29 -33.83 31.24
CA ASP A 200 -27.18 -34.77 31.30
C ASP A 200 -27.60 -36.23 31.16
N ALA A 201 -26.72 -37.01 30.53
CA ALA A 201 -26.75 -38.45 30.60
C ALA A 201 -25.84 -38.90 31.74
N GLU A 202 -26.38 -39.66 32.70
CA GLU A 202 -25.61 -40.29 33.78
C GLU A 202 -24.81 -41.50 33.24
N SER A 203 -23.87 -41.21 32.34
CA SER A 203 -23.03 -42.16 31.59
C SER A 203 -21.61 -41.62 31.49
N GLU A 204 -20.61 -42.51 31.48
CA GLU A 204 -19.21 -42.13 31.24
C GLU A 204 -18.92 -41.86 29.75
N THR A 205 -19.82 -42.28 28.85
CA THR A 205 -19.64 -42.18 27.39
C THR A 205 -20.75 -41.35 26.74
N ARG A 206 -20.42 -40.73 25.60
CA ARG A 206 -21.35 -39.93 24.80
C ARG A 206 -22.53 -40.80 24.32
N GLY A 207 -23.73 -40.45 24.75
CA GLY A 207 -24.98 -41.06 24.30
C GLY A 207 -25.66 -40.29 23.17
N THR A 208 -26.99 -40.42 23.09
CA THR A 208 -27.83 -39.61 22.20
C THR A 208 -27.84 -38.15 22.67
N GLY A 209 -27.63 -37.21 21.75
CA GLY A 209 -27.66 -35.78 22.07
C GLY A 209 -29.08 -35.25 22.20
N ARG A 210 -29.22 -34.10 22.87
CA ARG A 210 -30.50 -33.41 23.06
C ARG A 210 -30.57 -32.21 22.12
N ARG A 211 -31.62 -32.14 21.31
CA ARG A 211 -31.81 -31.00 20.40
C ARG A 211 -32.36 -29.79 21.17
N ALA A 212 -31.86 -28.60 20.86
CA ALA A 212 -32.40 -27.34 21.35
C ALA A 212 -32.67 -26.39 20.20
N ARG A 213 -33.76 -25.61 20.30
CA ARG A 213 -34.02 -24.48 19.40
C ARG A 213 -34.30 -23.22 20.21
N ILE A 214 -33.65 -22.12 19.83
CA ILE A 214 -33.82 -20.81 20.44
C ILE A 214 -34.37 -19.86 19.38
N ASP A 215 -35.57 -19.36 19.64
CA ASP A 215 -36.31 -18.47 18.74
C ASP A 215 -36.37 -17.07 19.36
N LEU A 216 -35.77 -16.07 18.71
CA LEU A 216 -35.76 -14.67 19.12
C LEU A 216 -36.30 -13.79 18.00
N THR A 217 -37.48 -13.21 18.19
CA THR A 217 -38.07 -12.27 17.21
C THR A 217 -37.26 -10.98 17.10
N ALA A 218 -37.42 -10.24 15.99
CA ALA A 218 -36.84 -8.90 15.82
C ALA A 218 -37.30 -7.88 16.88
N SER A 219 -38.44 -8.14 17.54
CA SER A 219 -38.95 -7.33 18.66
C SER A 219 -38.44 -7.75 20.04
N GLY A 220 -37.64 -8.82 20.14
CA GLY A 220 -37.06 -9.29 21.39
C GLY A 220 -37.96 -10.20 22.22
N VAL A 221 -38.92 -10.87 21.59
CA VAL A 221 -39.68 -11.98 22.20
C VAL A 221 -38.91 -13.29 21.99
N LEU A 222 -38.57 -13.98 23.08
CA LEU A 222 -37.80 -15.22 23.15
C LEU A 222 -38.70 -16.44 23.41
N SER A 223 -38.45 -17.54 22.70
CA SER A 223 -38.90 -18.89 23.06
C SER A 223 -37.75 -19.88 23.00
N VAL A 224 -37.77 -20.90 23.85
CA VAL A 224 -36.77 -21.98 23.87
C VAL A 224 -37.48 -23.32 23.83
N PHE A 225 -37.02 -24.18 22.93
CA PHE A 225 -37.44 -25.56 22.78
C PHE A 225 -36.29 -26.47 23.17
N PHE A 226 -36.61 -27.58 23.83
CA PHE A 226 -35.62 -28.57 24.24
C PHE A 226 -36.23 -29.96 24.14
N ASP A 227 -35.51 -30.87 23.51
CA ASP A 227 -35.91 -32.28 23.37
C ASP A 227 -36.02 -32.90 24.77
N LEU A 228 -37.26 -33.10 25.23
CA LEU A 228 -37.53 -33.61 26.58
C LEU A 228 -37.49 -35.14 26.59
N ASN A 229 -37.78 -35.80 25.47
CA ASN A 229 -38.07 -37.22 25.39
C ASN A 229 -36.91 -38.07 24.80
N GLY A 230 -35.91 -37.42 24.19
CA GLY A 230 -34.69 -38.03 23.65
C GLY A 230 -34.83 -38.58 22.23
N ASP A 231 -35.89 -38.24 21.51
CA ASP A 231 -36.16 -38.71 20.15
C ASP A 231 -35.49 -37.86 19.06
N SER A 232 -34.75 -36.82 19.44
CA SER A 232 -34.03 -35.89 18.55
C SER A 232 -34.93 -35.01 17.66
N THR A 233 -36.24 -35.00 17.91
CA THR A 233 -37.20 -34.11 17.25
C THR A 233 -37.69 -33.04 18.23
N LEU A 234 -38.21 -31.93 17.70
CA LEU A 234 -38.77 -30.85 18.52
C LEU A 234 -40.23 -30.64 18.11
N THR A 235 -41.11 -30.70 19.10
CA THR A 235 -42.53 -30.41 18.96
C THR A 235 -42.94 -29.18 19.76
N GLU A 236 -44.15 -28.65 19.53
CA GLU A 236 -44.64 -27.52 20.32
C GLU A 236 -44.84 -27.82 21.81
N ASN A 237 -45.03 -29.10 22.16
CA ASN A 237 -45.12 -29.53 23.57
C ASN A 237 -43.77 -29.46 24.29
N GLU A 238 -42.68 -29.27 23.55
CA GLU A 238 -41.30 -29.16 24.05
C GLU A 238 -40.81 -27.71 24.08
N ARG A 239 -41.73 -26.76 23.93
CA ARG A 239 -41.49 -25.33 24.19
C ARG A 239 -41.42 -25.09 25.71
N VAL A 240 -40.20 -25.11 26.24
CA VAL A 240 -39.94 -25.00 27.69
C VAL A 240 -39.92 -23.56 28.20
N ILE A 241 -39.60 -22.58 27.34
CA ILE A 241 -39.74 -21.15 27.62
C ILE A 241 -40.56 -20.54 26.49
N SER A 242 -41.62 -19.81 26.83
CA SER A 242 -42.60 -19.33 25.84
C SER A 242 -42.81 -17.82 25.91
N ASN A 243 -42.54 -17.15 24.79
CA ASN A 243 -42.88 -15.75 24.52
C ASN A 243 -42.42 -14.74 25.60
N VAL A 244 -41.20 -14.91 26.11
CA VAL A 244 -40.61 -13.98 27.08
C VAL A 244 -40.13 -12.74 26.35
N ASN A 245 -40.70 -11.57 26.64
CA ASN A 245 -40.18 -10.31 26.11
C ASN A 245 -38.92 -9.92 26.88
N VAL A 246 -37.74 -10.19 26.29
CA VAL A 246 -36.47 -9.92 26.95
C VAL A 246 -36.16 -8.42 27.00
N VAL A 247 -36.72 -7.59 26.11
CA VAL A 247 -36.41 -6.15 26.04
C VAL A 247 -36.90 -5.40 27.28
N THR A 248 -38.02 -5.83 27.88
CA THR A 248 -38.63 -5.16 29.03
C THR A 248 -37.65 -4.98 30.19
N ASP A 249 -36.96 -6.07 30.57
CA ASP A 249 -36.08 -6.09 31.75
C ASP A 249 -34.58 -6.11 31.37
N ASN A 250 -34.27 -6.18 30.07
CA ASN A 250 -32.91 -6.27 29.55
C ASN A 250 -32.49 -5.06 28.69
N GLY A 251 -33.43 -4.19 28.31
CA GLY A 251 -33.21 -3.10 27.36
C GLY A 251 -33.22 -3.53 25.89
N ALA A 252 -33.13 -2.55 24.98
CA ALA A 252 -33.24 -2.77 23.55
C ALA A 252 -32.21 -3.77 23.01
N LEU A 253 -32.59 -4.51 21.96
CA LEU A 253 -31.69 -5.41 21.24
C LEU A 253 -30.53 -4.63 20.61
N PRO A 254 -29.28 -5.12 20.69
CA PRO A 254 -28.21 -4.73 19.80
C PRO A 254 -28.64 -4.81 18.33
N SER A 255 -28.19 -3.86 17.51
CA SER A 255 -28.47 -3.86 16.06
C SER A 255 -27.81 -5.04 15.33
N THR A 256 -26.75 -5.58 15.91
CA THR A 256 -26.09 -6.81 15.46
C THR A 256 -25.69 -7.65 16.65
N PHE A 257 -25.65 -8.96 16.45
CA PHE A 257 -25.20 -9.94 17.44
C PHE A 257 -23.96 -10.66 16.95
N LYS A 258 -23.08 -11.03 17.88
CA LYS A 258 -22.30 -12.26 17.73
C LYS A 258 -22.91 -13.31 18.67
N PHE A 259 -22.65 -14.57 18.38
CA PHE A 259 -23.13 -15.65 19.23
C PHE A 259 -21.96 -16.54 19.64
N GLY A 260 -22.17 -17.32 20.69
CA GLY A 260 -21.19 -18.27 21.15
C GLY A 260 -21.78 -19.35 22.04
N PHE A 261 -20.90 -20.28 22.39
CA PHE A 261 -21.14 -21.26 23.43
C PHE A 261 -20.07 -21.13 24.50
N SER A 262 -20.44 -21.38 25.74
CA SER A 262 -19.52 -21.61 26.83
C SER A 262 -19.97 -22.79 27.64
N ALA A 263 -19.04 -23.45 28.31
CA ALA A 263 -19.37 -24.46 29.30
C ALA A 263 -18.37 -24.42 30.44
N SER A 264 -18.78 -24.94 31.58
CA SER A 264 -17.91 -24.99 32.73
C SER A 264 -18.23 -26.14 33.67
N THR A 265 -17.23 -26.49 34.46
CA THR A 265 -17.34 -27.43 35.56
C THR A 265 -16.85 -26.75 36.85
N GLY A 266 -17.18 -27.36 37.98
CA GLY A 266 -16.88 -26.86 39.31
C GLY A 266 -16.33 -27.99 40.16
N GLY A 267 -16.91 -28.19 41.34
CA GLY A 267 -16.60 -29.34 42.19
C GLY A 267 -17.12 -30.67 41.65
N LEU A 268 -18.22 -30.63 40.88
CA LEU A 268 -18.71 -31.73 40.05
C LEU A 268 -18.43 -31.42 38.58
N THR A 269 -18.51 -32.44 37.73
CA THR A 269 -17.97 -32.38 36.38
C THR A 269 -18.83 -33.14 35.39
N ASN A 270 -18.80 -32.68 34.14
CA ASN A 270 -19.21 -33.38 32.94
C ASN A 270 -18.41 -32.85 31.73
N VAL A 271 -18.41 -33.65 30.67
CA VAL A 271 -18.02 -33.28 29.30
C VAL A 271 -19.20 -32.58 28.65
N HIS A 272 -19.00 -31.33 28.21
CA HIS A 272 -20.03 -30.55 27.50
C HIS A 272 -19.65 -30.39 26.04
N GLU A 273 -20.55 -30.76 25.13
CA GLU A 273 -20.28 -30.74 23.70
C GLU A 273 -21.49 -30.30 22.89
N VAL A 274 -21.24 -29.75 21.71
CA VAL A 274 -22.28 -29.29 20.77
C VAL A 274 -21.95 -29.69 19.33
N ASN A 275 -22.97 -29.96 18.52
CA ASN A 275 -22.84 -30.12 17.08
C ASN A 275 -24.10 -29.66 16.34
N ASN A 276 -24.04 -29.71 15.01
CA ASN A 276 -25.15 -29.38 14.10
C ASN A 276 -25.76 -28.01 14.36
N LEU A 277 -24.92 -26.99 14.57
CA LEU A 277 -25.37 -25.61 14.72
C LEU A 277 -25.92 -25.09 13.38
N GLU A 278 -27.14 -24.59 13.43
CA GLU A 278 -27.77 -23.87 12.33
C GLU A 278 -28.40 -22.58 12.86
N ILE A 279 -28.08 -21.45 12.23
CA ILE A 279 -28.66 -20.16 12.55
C ILE A 279 -29.38 -19.65 11.32
N LYS A 280 -30.66 -19.32 11.50
CA LYS A 280 -31.55 -18.78 10.47
C LYS A 280 -32.14 -17.44 10.92
N THR A 281 -32.67 -16.68 9.97
CA THR A 281 -33.63 -15.63 10.30
C THR A 281 -34.85 -16.24 10.97
N PHE A 282 -35.41 -15.55 11.96
CA PHE A 282 -36.68 -15.97 12.57
C PHE A 282 -37.85 -15.61 11.65
N ASP A 283 -37.89 -14.35 11.22
CA ASP A 283 -38.89 -13.81 10.31
C ASP A 283 -38.29 -12.83 9.28
N GLY A 284 -38.83 -12.85 8.07
CA GLY A 284 -38.38 -11.95 6.99
C GLY A 284 -37.05 -12.35 6.34
N ALA A 285 -36.61 -11.48 5.42
CA ALA A 285 -35.35 -11.64 4.70
C ALA A 285 -34.19 -11.10 5.54
N TYR A 286 -33.03 -11.75 5.43
CA TYR A 286 -31.82 -11.25 6.08
C TYR A 286 -31.39 -9.92 5.47
N THR A 287 -31.13 -8.91 6.30
CA THR A 287 -30.53 -7.64 5.85
C THR A 287 -29.01 -7.78 5.87
N PRO A 288 -28.32 -7.77 4.71
CA PRO A 288 -26.87 -7.95 4.64
C PRO A 288 -26.09 -6.89 5.42
N LEU A 289 -24.91 -7.26 5.89
CA LEU A 289 -23.96 -6.36 6.55
C LEU A 289 -22.82 -5.98 5.61
N VAL A 290 -22.61 -4.67 5.46
CA VAL A 290 -21.51 -4.07 4.70
C VAL A 290 -20.27 -4.03 5.57
N SER A 291 -19.23 -4.73 5.15
CA SER A 291 -17.88 -4.68 5.72
C SER A 291 -16.99 -3.75 4.90
N PHE A 292 -16.06 -3.08 5.58
CA PHE A 292 -15.08 -2.20 4.95
C PHE A 292 -13.66 -2.70 5.25
N PRO A 293 -13.05 -3.52 4.38
CA PRO A 293 -11.71 -4.05 4.59
C PRO A 293 -10.65 -2.95 4.79
N PRO A 294 -9.49 -3.27 5.39
CA PRO A 294 -8.33 -2.39 5.35
C PRO A 294 -7.97 -2.03 3.90
N ILE A 295 -7.52 -0.79 3.67
CA ILE A 295 -7.06 -0.31 2.37
C ILE A 295 -5.55 -0.11 2.40
N ASN A 296 -4.91 -0.17 1.24
CA ASN A 296 -3.53 0.28 1.09
C ASN A 296 -3.48 1.79 1.39
N SER A 297 -2.52 2.18 2.22
CA SER A 297 -2.43 3.57 2.69
C SER A 297 -1.65 4.49 1.77
N LEU A 298 -1.06 4.03 0.67
CA LEU A 298 -0.36 4.90 -0.29
C LEU A 298 -1.05 4.87 -1.65
N VAL A 299 -1.28 6.05 -2.21
CA VAL A 299 -1.91 6.24 -3.53
C VAL A 299 -1.07 7.21 -4.35
N THR A 300 -0.70 6.80 -5.57
CA THR A 300 -0.02 7.64 -6.56
C THR A 300 -0.88 7.77 -7.81
N PRO A 301 -0.64 8.77 -8.69
CA PRO A 301 -1.36 8.87 -9.96
C PRO A 301 -1.28 7.61 -10.83
N ASN A 302 -0.14 6.92 -10.81
CA ASN A 302 0.12 5.71 -11.59
C ASN A 302 -0.31 4.41 -10.87
N ASN A 303 -0.72 4.50 -9.60
CA ASN A 303 -1.19 3.37 -8.81
C ASN A 303 -2.44 3.78 -8.01
N PRO A 304 -3.61 3.85 -8.66
CA PRO A 304 -4.85 4.27 -8.02
C PRO A 304 -5.34 3.22 -7.01
N LEU A 305 -6.04 3.68 -5.98
CA LEU A 305 -6.58 2.81 -4.94
C LEU A 305 -8.00 2.34 -5.29
N VAL A 306 -8.20 1.02 -5.29
CA VAL A 306 -9.53 0.41 -5.41
C VAL A 306 -10.15 0.27 -4.02
N VAL A 307 -11.07 1.18 -3.69
CA VAL A 307 -11.81 1.20 -2.44
C VAL A 307 -12.98 0.23 -2.55
N THR A 308 -12.93 -0.89 -1.83
CA THR A 308 -13.92 -1.98 -1.96
C THR A 308 -14.71 -2.14 -0.67
N ALA A 309 -16.02 -2.32 -0.79
CA ALA A 309 -16.88 -2.78 0.30
C ALA A 309 -17.44 -4.16 -0.04
N SER A 310 -17.75 -4.95 0.99
CA SER A 310 -18.27 -6.31 0.82
C SER A 310 -19.50 -6.60 1.67
N LEU A 311 -20.38 -7.47 1.18
CA LEU A 311 -21.51 -8.01 1.92
C LEU A 311 -21.15 -9.38 2.52
N ASP A 312 -21.73 -9.69 3.67
CA ASP A 312 -21.70 -11.04 4.25
C ASP A 312 -22.56 -12.04 3.46
N VAL A 313 -23.69 -11.59 2.91
CA VAL A 313 -24.59 -12.34 2.03
C VAL A 313 -25.00 -11.47 0.85
N ALA A 314 -25.10 -12.05 -0.34
CA ALA A 314 -25.54 -11.33 -1.53
C ALA A 314 -26.98 -10.80 -1.35
N SER A 315 -27.19 -9.54 -1.71
CA SER A 315 -28.52 -8.93 -1.74
C SER A 315 -29.26 -9.27 -3.03
N THR A 316 -30.59 -9.37 -2.96
CA THR A 316 -31.45 -9.48 -4.15
C THR A 316 -31.78 -8.13 -4.78
N GLN A 317 -31.43 -7.04 -4.10
CA GLN A 317 -31.63 -5.66 -4.52
C GLN A 317 -30.29 -4.91 -4.55
N PRO A 318 -30.12 -3.86 -5.38
CA PRO A 318 -28.88 -3.10 -5.40
C PRO A 318 -28.62 -2.46 -4.03
N VAL A 319 -27.40 -2.59 -3.55
CA VAL A 319 -26.93 -1.96 -2.31
C VAL A 319 -26.07 -0.76 -2.69
N VAL A 320 -26.53 0.43 -2.34
CA VAL A 320 -25.81 1.68 -2.58
C VAL A 320 -25.27 2.19 -1.26
N ILE A 321 -23.96 2.39 -1.19
CA ILE A 321 -23.22 2.76 0.01
C ILE A 321 -22.61 4.15 -0.23
N PRO A 322 -23.25 5.25 0.21
CA PRO A 322 -22.68 6.58 0.05
C PRO A 322 -21.36 6.70 0.82
N LEU A 323 -20.39 7.38 0.23
CA LEU A 323 -19.12 7.66 0.88
C LEU A 323 -19.19 9.01 1.60
N ASN A 324 -18.61 9.08 2.79
CA ASN A 324 -18.28 10.35 3.44
C ASN A 324 -16.76 10.52 3.42
N ILE A 325 -16.31 11.59 2.78
CA ILE A 325 -14.89 11.86 2.54
C ILE A 325 -14.43 13.06 3.37
N GLY A 326 -13.34 12.88 4.10
CA GLY A 326 -12.63 13.91 4.85
C GLY A 326 -11.12 13.80 4.67
N GLY A 327 -10.36 14.25 5.66
CA GLY A 327 -8.90 14.31 5.62
C GLY A 327 -8.38 15.70 5.22
N THR A 328 -7.09 15.77 4.88
CA THR A 328 -6.44 17.04 4.51
C THR A 328 -6.43 17.30 2.99
N ALA A 329 -6.75 16.29 2.18
CA ALA A 329 -6.82 16.39 0.73
C ALA A 329 -8.15 16.99 0.24
N THR A 330 -8.07 17.83 -0.79
CA THR A 330 -9.20 18.51 -1.43
C THR A 330 -9.61 17.77 -2.71
N ARG A 331 -10.88 17.37 -2.83
CA ARG A 331 -11.39 16.70 -4.04
C ARG A 331 -11.31 17.61 -5.26
N GLY A 332 -11.02 17.04 -6.43
CA GLY A 332 -10.82 17.76 -7.68
C GLY A 332 -9.40 18.30 -7.82
N THR A 333 -8.83 18.85 -6.74
CA THR A 333 -7.45 19.36 -6.71
C THR A 333 -6.42 18.27 -6.43
N ASP A 334 -6.58 17.55 -5.31
CA ASP A 334 -5.60 16.56 -4.84
C ASP A 334 -5.95 15.15 -5.28
N TYR A 335 -7.25 14.82 -5.40
CA TYR A 335 -7.71 13.50 -5.82
C TYR A 335 -9.06 13.55 -6.55
N SER A 336 -9.37 12.49 -7.28
CA SER A 336 -10.68 12.21 -7.87
C SER A 336 -11.22 10.86 -7.39
N LEU A 337 -12.54 10.73 -7.42
CA LEU A 337 -13.24 9.48 -7.16
C LEU A 337 -14.10 9.17 -8.38
N SER A 338 -14.07 7.92 -8.83
CA SER A 338 -14.92 7.44 -9.93
C SER A 338 -16.43 7.52 -9.64
N ALA A 339 -16.84 7.51 -8.37
CA ALA A 339 -18.22 7.75 -7.93
C ALA A 339 -18.28 8.22 -6.46
N ASP A 340 -19.42 8.78 -6.05
CA ASP A 340 -19.69 9.22 -4.67
C ASP A 340 -20.23 8.11 -3.76
N SER A 341 -20.50 6.94 -4.33
CA SER A 341 -21.02 5.78 -3.63
C SER A 341 -20.45 4.50 -4.22
N ILE A 342 -20.28 3.49 -3.37
CA ILE A 342 -20.04 2.12 -3.81
C ILE A 342 -21.40 1.47 -4.09
N THR A 343 -21.58 0.92 -5.29
CA THR A 343 -22.77 0.14 -5.65
C THR A 343 -22.40 -1.33 -5.74
N ILE A 344 -23.14 -2.18 -5.03
CA ILE A 344 -23.07 -3.64 -5.13
C ILE A 344 -24.35 -4.10 -5.82
N GLU A 345 -24.21 -4.63 -7.03
CA GLU A 345 -25.34 -5.06 -7.85
C GLU A 345 -26.02 -6.32 -7.27
N PRO A 346 -27.31 -6.55 -7.55
CA PRO A 346 -28.01 -7.76 -7.11
C PRO A 346 -27.23 -9.05 -7.43
N GLY A 347 -27.15 -9.94 -6.44
CA GLY A 347 -26.43 -11.21 -6.55
C GLY A 347 -24.90 -11.10 -6.38
N GLN A 348 -24.34 -9.88 -6.31
CA GLN A 348 -22.93 -9.66 -6.01
C GLN A 348 -22.72 -9.47 -4.50
N THR A 349 -21.49 -9.72 -4.05
CA THR A 349 -21.07 -9.49 -2.66
C THR A 349 -20.02 -8.40 -2.54
N THR A 350 -19.55 -7.81 -3.64
CA THR A 350 -18.54 -6.75 -3.63
C THR A 350 -18.89 -5.66 -4.63
N GLY A 351 -18.42 -4.46 -4.32
CA GLY A 351 -18.48 -3.30 -5.19
C GLY A 351 -17.34 -2.36 -4.81
N SER A 352 -16.93 -1.53 -5.77
CA SER A 352 -15.74 -0.71 -5.60
C SER A 352 -15.89 0.67 -6.22
N VAL A 353 -15.12 1.62 -5.67
CA VAL A 353 -14.85 2.94 -6.25
C VAL A 353 -13.35 3.07 -6.36
N VAL A 354 -12.88 3.60 -7.49
CA VAL A 354 -11.47 3.97 -7.70
C VAL A 354 -11.22 5.38 -7.19
N LEU A 355 -10.21 5.52 -6.33
CA LEU A 355 -9.62 6.78 -5.88
C LEU A 355 -8.29 6.98 -6.60
N THR A 356 -8.16 8.11 -7.30
CA THR A 356 -6.97 8.48 -8.07
C THR A 356 -6.39 9.77 -7.52
N SER A 357 -5.07 9.82 -7.32
CA SER A 357 -4.37 11.06 -6.98
C SER A 357 -4.24 11.93 -8.23
N ASN A 358 -4.55 13.24 -8.12
CA ASN A 358 -4.61 14.14 -9.27
C ASN A 358 -3.36 15.03 -9.43
N THR A 359 -2.59 15.34 -8.38
CA THR A 359 -1.47 16.30 -8.45
C THR A 359 -0.40 16.09 -7.35
N LEU A 360 0.79 16.68 -7.50
CA LEU A 360 1.83 16.72 -6.46
C LEU A 360 1.44 17.50 -5.20
N ALA A 361 0.48 18.44 -5.29
CA ALA A 361 -0.06 19.17 -4.13
C ALA A 361 -0.73 18.23 -3.12
N ALA A 362 -1.03 17.00 -3.53
CA ALA A 362 -1.53 15.94 -2.70
C ALA A 362 -0.46 15.30 -1.80
N ASN A 363 0.84 15.50 -2.03
CA ASN A 363 1.88 14.73 -1.36
C ASN A 363 1.85 14.88 0.17
N GLY A 364 1.70 13.77 0.88
CA GLY A 364 1.57 13.71 2.33
C GLY A 364 0.18 14.10 2.85
N LYS A 365 -0.77 14.48 1.97
CA LYS A 365 -2.16 14.71 2.36
C LYS A 365 -2.90 13.39 2.51
N THR A 366 -3.96 13.41 3.31
CA THR A 366 -4.77 12.23 3.60
C THR A 366 -6.18 12.38 3.04
N VAL A 367 -6.71 11.28 2.51
CA VAL A 367 -8.13 11.09 2.24
C VAL A 367 -8.67 10.14 3.30
N GLN A 368 -9.53 10.65 4.17
CA GLN A 368 -10.26 9.85 5.13
C GLN A 368 -11.58 9.40 4.51
N ILE A 369 -11.79 8.10 4.38
CA ILE A 369 -12.97 7.50 3.77
C ILE A 369 -13.79 6.84 4.87
N SER A 370 -15.09 7.11 4.89
CA SER A 370 -16.04 6.43 5.78
C SER A 370 -17.29 6.05 5.00
N LEU A 371 -17.93 4.95 5.39
CA LEU A 371 -19.18 4.52 4.78
C LEU A 371 -20.35 5.18 5.51
N GLN A 372 -21.32 5.69 4.76
CA GLN A 372 -22.60 6.14 5.30
C GLN A 372 -23.62 5.00 5.31
N THR A 373 -24.84 5.28 5.81
CA THR A 373 -25.93 4.30 5.84
C THR A 373 -26.24 3.78 4.44
N PRO A 374 -26.08 2.46 4.19
CA PRO A 374 -26.35 1.87 2.89
C PRO A 374 -27.85 1.63 2.66
N SER A 375 -28.27 1.54 1.40
CA SER A 375 -29.60 1.04 1.05
C SER A 375 -29.63 -0.49 1.07
N ASN A 376 -30.76 -1.09 1.47
CA ASN A 376 -31.01 -2.55 1.44
C ASN A 376 -29.97 -3.40 2.21
N ALA A 377 -29.17 -2.78 3.08
CA ALA A 377 -28.14 -3.40 3.90
C ALA A 377 -27.97 -2.55 5.18
N ALA A 378 -27.12 -3.00 6.10
CA ALA A 378 -26.68 -2.20 7.25
C ALA A 378 -25.15 -2.22 7.34
N LEU A 379 -24.56 -1.26 8.06
CA LEU A 379 -23.11 -1.27 8.30
C LEU A 379 -22.76 -2.34 9.33
N ASN A 380 -21.71 -3.10 9.04
CA ASN A 380 -21.03 -3.90 10.05
C ASN A 380 -20.43 -2.95 11.12
N PRO A 381 -20.57 -3.21 12.42
CA PRO A 381 -19.93 -2.41 13.48
C PRO A 381 -18.41 -2.21 13.29
N ASP A 382 -17.72 -3.16 12.65
CA ASP A 382 -16.29 -3.09 12.36
C ASP A 382 -15.95 -2.22 11.12
N ALA A 383 -16.95 -1.71 10.39
CA ALA A 383 -16.79 -0.86 9.21
C ALA A 383 -16.38 0.57 9.57
N THR A 384 -15.24 0.71 10.23
CA THR A 384 -14.66 1.97 10.66
C THR A 384 -14.04 2.75 9.50
N SER A 385 -13.76 4.04 9.73
CA SER A 385 -13.12 4.89 8.73
C SER A 385 -11.73 4.36 8.33
N ARG A 386 -11.32 4.62 7.09
CA ARG A 386 -10.06 4.22 6.48
C ARG A 386 -9.31 5.46 5.99
N ASN A 387 -7.99 5.46 6.14
CA ASN A 387 -7.15 6.56 5.67
C ASN A 387 -6.29 6.09 4.50
N ALA A 388 -6.29 6.88 3.44
CA ALA A 388 -5.32 6.79 2.36
C ALA A 388 -4.44 8.05 2.39
N THR A 389 -3.13 7.88 2.25
CA THR A 389 -2.16 8.95 2.08
C THR A 389 -1.87 9.08 0.59
N LEU A 390 -2.04 10.29 0.08
CA LEU A 390 -1.67 10.62 -1.29
C LEU A 390 -0.17 10.93 -1.30
N THR A 391 0.56 10.32 -2.22
CA THR A 391 1.99 10.58 -2.40
C THR A 391 2.26 11.14 -3.78
N ALA A 392 3.22 12.04 -3.87
CA ALA A 392 3.82 12.43 -5.14
C ALA A 392 4.35 11.17 -5.85
N PRO A 393 4.38 11.15 -7.20
CA PRO A 393 5.24 10.23 -7.93
C PRO A 393 6.68 10.30 -7.40
N SER A 394 7.41 9.18 -7.46
CA SER A 394 8.81 9.05 -7.04
C SER A 394 9.78 9.96 -7.79
N ASP A 395 9.32 10.60 -8.87
CA ASP A 395 10.16 11.26 -9.84
C ASP A 395 10.05 12.77 -9.62
N TYR A 396 10.61 13.25 -8.49
CA TYR A 396 10.86 14.68 -8.34
C TYR A 396 11.94 15.07 -9.36
N LEU A 397 11.51 15.65 -10.48
CA LEU A 397 12.42 16.36 -11.37
C LEU A 397 13.20 17.40 -10.55
N SER A 398 14.50 17.21 -10.58
CA SER A 398 15.47 17.80 -9.68
C SER A 398 16.47 18.58 -10.53
N ILE A 399 16.33 19.90 -10.56
CA ILE A 399 17.37 20.73 -11.18
C ILE A 399 18.54 20.79 -10.22
N VAL A 400 19.74 20.53 -10.72
CA VAL A 400 20.96 20.68 -9.93
C VAL A 400 21.45 22.11 -10.06
N LEU A 401 21.76 22.72 -8.91
CA LEU A 401 22.29 24.06 -8.79
C LEU A 401 23.70 23.99 -8.19
N GLN A 402 24.62 24.79 -8.71
CA GLN A 402 25.94 24.98 -8.10
C GLN A 402 26.25 26.46 -7.86
N ASN A 403 26.78 26.76 -6.68
CA ASN A 403 27.23 28.09 -6.35
C ASN A 403 28.66 28.30 -6.83
N PRO A 404 28.94 29.19 -7.79
CA PRO A 404 30.29 29.37 -8.33
C PRO A 404 31.26 29.99 -7.30
N GLY A 405 30.76 30.74 -6.31
CA GLY A 405 31.58 31.35 -5.27
C GLY A 405 31.93 30.41 -4.10
N THR A 406 31.00 29.52 -3.72
CA THR A 406 31.18 28.61 -2.57
C THR A 406 31.36 27.15 -2.98
N SER A 407 31.21 26.83 -4.26
CA SER A 407 31.14 25.47 -4.82
C SER A 407 30.06 24.58 -4.21
N GLN A 408 29.10 25.12 -3.45
CA GLN A 408 28.01 24.32 -2.88
C GLN A 408 27.12 23.76 -3.99
N THR A 409 26.62 22.54 -3.79
CA THR A 409 25.64 21.90 -4.69
C THR A 409 24.30 21.80 -3.98
N ALA A 410 23.23 22.17 -4.68
CA ALA A 410 21.86 22.02 -4.21
C ALA A 410 21.03 21.30 -5.25
N ILE A 411 20.10 20.47 -4.79
CA ILE A 411 19.08 19.86 -5.63
C ILE A 411 17.77 20.57 -5.34
N TRP A 412 17.10 20.96 -6.42
CA TRP A 412 15.87 21.71 -6.34
C TRP A 412 14.74 20.95 -7.02
N GLY A 413 13.84 20.43 -6.19
CA GLY A 413 12.64 19.74 -6.67
C GLY A 413 11.61 20.74 -7.16
N LEU A 414 11.16 20.56 -8.39
CA LEU A 414 10.03 21.30 -8.95
C LEU A 414 8.73 20.63 -8.48
N ASN A 415 7.84 21.38 -7.81
CA ASN A 415 6.53 20.89 -7.40
C ASN A 415 5.41 21.68 -8.10
N GLY A 416 5.32 21.49 -9.42
CA GLY A 416 4.50 22.34 -10.27
C GLY A 416 4.78 23.82 -10.01
N ASN A 417 3.75 24.65 -10.09
CA ASN A 417 3.84 26.10 -9.91
C ASN A 417 4.30 26.57 -8.50
N VAL A 418 4.62 25.66 -7.57
CA VAL A 418 5.06 25.96 -6.21
C VAL A 418 6.47 25.41 -5.97
N LEU A 419 7.37 26.34 -5.65
CA LEU A 419 8.77 26.07 -5.34
C LEU A 419 8.87 25.28 -4.03
N ALA A 420 9.38 24.05 -4.05
CA ALA A 420 9.77 23.35 -2.84
C ALA A 420 11.09 23.93 -2.28
N PRO A 421 11.34 23.88 -0.96
CA PRO A 421 12.60 24.35 -0.39
C PRO A 421 13.77 23.55 -0.97
N SER A 422 14.83 24.27 -1.33
CA SER A 422 16.08 23.70 -1.82
C SER A 422 16.74 22.79 -0.78
N ALA A 423 17.17 21.62 -1.21
CA ALA A 423 18.02 20.75 -0.41
C ALA A 423 19.47 20.96 -0.80
N PHE A 424 20.32 21.38 0.14
CA PHE A 424 21.76 21.24 -0.07
C PHE A 424 22.11 19.75 -0.15
N VAL A 425 22.94 19.37 -1.10
CA VAL A 425 23.47 18.00 -1.14
C VAL A 425 24.38 17.83 0.07
N GLN A 426 24.06 16.86 0.92
CA GLN A 426 24.77 16.62 2.17
C GLN A 426 25.48 15.28 2.18
N LEU A 427 26.62 15.24 2.87
CA LEU A 427 27.32 14.03 3.26
C LEU A 427 27.50 14.03 4.78
N ASN A 428 26.95 13.03 5.46
CA ASN A 428 26.97 12.92 6.93
C ASN A 428 26.48 14.20 7.65
N GLY A 429 25.44 14.84 7.11
CA GLY A 429 24.85 16.07 7.65
C GLY A 429 25.61 17.36 7.32
N ASN A 430 26.72 17.29 6.57
CA ASN A 430 27.48 18.47 6.12
C ASN A 430 27.22 18.77 4.65
N VAL A 431 27.07 20.05 4.30
CA VAL A 431 26.91 20.48 2.90
C VAL A 431 28.18 20.17 2.11
N VAL A 432 28.02 19.46 0.98
CA VAL A 432 29.15 19.06 0.12
C VAL A 432 29.56 20.23 -0.78
N GLN A 433 30.88 20.49 -0.81
CA GLN A 433 31.53 21.48 -1.67
C GLN A 433 32.60 20.80 -2.52
N PRO A 434 32.30 20.39 -3.77
CA PRO A 434 33.26 19.71 -4.64
C PRO A 434 34.49 20.56 -4.95
N GLY A 435 34.34 21.89 -5.02
CA GLY A 435 35.38 22.85 -5.39
C GLY A 435 35.22 23.37 -6.82
N THR A 436 35.87 24.49 -7.15
CA THR A 436 35.66 25.23 -8.41
C THR A 436 36.14 24.49 -9.65
N ASP A 437 37.06 23.54 -9.49
CA ASP A 437 37.60 22.75 -10.59
C ASP A 437 36.70 21.57 -10.97
N TRP A 438 35.61 21.31 -10.22
CA TRP A 438 34.72 20.17 -10.46
C TRP A 438 33.46 20.59 -11.22
N ARG A 439 33.26 19.96 -12.37
CA ARG A 439 32.10 20.10 -13.25
C ARG A 439 31.21 18.85 -13.13
N LEU A 440 29.90 19.04 -13.00
CA LEU A 440 28.92 17.94 -13.11
C LEU A 440 28.76 17.53 -14.58
N ILE A 441 28.75 16.23 -14.85
CA ILE A 441 28.68 15.63 -16.19
C ILE A 441 27.38 14.85 -16.41
N SER A 442 26.78 14.29 -15.35
CA SER A 442 25.52 13.54 -15.41
C SER A 442 24.84 13.54 -14.04
N ASN A 443 23.51 13.55 -14.02
CA ASN A 443 22.64 13.48 -12.84
C ASN A 443 21.42 12.56 -13.07
N ASN A 444 21.44 11.80 -14.18
CA ASN A 444 20.30 11.01 -14.68
C ASN A 444 20.64 9.52 -14.78
N ALA A 445 21.86 9.12 -14.40
CA ALA A 445 22.36 7.76 -14.54
C ALA A 445 22.45 7.08 -13.16
N ASP A 446 21.88 5.88 -13.04
CA ASP A 446 21.92 5.05 -11.84
C ASP A 446 23.09 4.05 -11.94
N PHE A 447 24.16 4.26 -11.18
CA PHE A 447 25.38 3.45 -11.24
C PHE A 447 25.34 2.27 -10.27
N ASN A 448 24.55 2.34 -9.20
CA ASN A 448 24.46 1.29 -8.18
C ASN A 448 23.19 0.42 -8.30
N ALA A 449 22.32 0.71 -9.27
CA ALA A 449 21.06 0.04 -9.55
C ALA A 449 20.03 0.12 -8.40
N ASP A 450 20.05 1.21 -7.62
CA ASP A 450 19.08 1.44 -6.54
C ASP A 450 17.82 2.21 -6.99
N SER A 451 17.70 2.46 -8.30
CA SER A 451 16.64 3.23 -8.96
C SER A 451 16.64 4.72 -8.61
N ILE A 452 17.74 5.24 -8.06
CA ILE A 452 17.95 6.65 -7.80
C ILE A 452 19.06 7.14 -8.74
N PRO A 453 18.82 8.21 -9.52
CA PRO A 453 19.88 8.78 -10.34
C PRO A 453 21.05 9.30 -9.50
N ASP A 454 22.25 8.90 -9.88
CA ASP A 454 23.50 9.34 -9.28
C ASP A 454 24.12 10.52 -10.02
N MET A 455 25.10 11.18 -9.38
CA MET A 455 25.79 12.33 -9.96
C MET A 455 27.23 12.03 -10.32
N VAL A 456 27.64 12.37 -11.54
CA VAL A 456 29.01 12.18 -12.06
C VAL A 456 29.74 13.51 -12.15
N TRP A 457 30.92 13.59 -11.54
CA TRP A 457 31.75 14.79 -11.49
C TRP A 457 33.08 14.59 -12.22
N TYR A 458 33.54 15.62 -12.91
CA TYR A 458 34.83 15.70 -13.60
C TYR A 458 35.63 16.89 -13.10
N ASN A 459 36.88 16.66 -12.70
CA ASN A 459 37.80 17.73 -12.31
C ASN A 459 38.60 18.23 -13.52
N THR A 460 38.43 19.49 -13.88
CA THR A 460 39.08 20.11 -15.05
C THR A 460 40.56 20.41 -14.84
N ALA A 461 41.02 20.58 -13.60
CA ALA A 461 42.42 20.87 -13.29
C ALA A 461 43.31 19.61 -13.30
N ASN A 462 42.75 18.45 -12.96
CA ASN A 462 43.52 17.20 -12.80
C ASN A 462 42.86 15.95 -13.40
N THR A 463 41.82 16.11 -14.23
CA THR A 463 41.14 15.05 -14.98
C THR A 463 40.57 13.90 -14.15
N ARG A 464 40.42 14.06 -12.82
CA ARG A 464 39.81 13.03 -11.96
C ARG A 464 38.30 12.99 -12.15
N THR A 465 37.73 11.83 -11.91
CA THR A 465 36.27 11.63 -11.93
C THR A 465 35.78 11.06 -10.59
N ALA A 466 34.57 11.44 -10.21
CA ALA A 466 33.92 10.96 -9.00
C ALA A 466 32.43 10.68 -9.27
N ILE A 467 31.91 9.63 -8.63
CA ILE A 467 30.47 9.32 -8.60
C ILE A 467 29.97 9.60 -7.19
N TRP A 468 28.91 10.38 -7.09
CA TRP A 468 28.14 10.55 -5.86
C TRP A 468 26.89 9.69 -5.96
N TYR A 469 26.86 8.63 -5.16
CA TYR A 469 25.67 7.80 -5.04
C TYR A 469 24.61 8.53 -4.24
N MET A 470 23.41 8.67 -4.80
CA MET A 470 22.37 9.52 -4.22
C MET A 470 21.33 8.69 -3.46
N GLN A 471 20.80 9.22 -2.36
CA GLN A 471 19.66 8.63 -1.64
C GLN A 471 18.66 9.70 -1.18
N PRO A 472 17.39 9.33 -0.95
CA PRO A 472 16.39 10.23 -0.40
C PRO A 472 16.66 10.36 1.10
N GLY A 473 16.83 11.57 1.58
CA GLY A 473 16.95 11.89 3.00
C GLY A 473 15.59 11.91 3.68
N THR A 474 15.60 11.69 4.99
CA THR A 474 14.41 11.56 5.85
C THR A 474 13.55 12.82 5.97
N THR A 475 14.07 13.97 5.52
CA THR A 475 13.37 15.28 5.53
C THR A 475 13.05 15.78 4.12
N GLY A 476 13.13 14.92 3.09
CA GLY A 476 12.97 15.32 1.69
C GLY A 476 14.21 15.99 1.08
N LEU A 477 15.36 15.88 1.74
CA LEU A 477 16.66 16.35 1.25
C LEU A 477 17.39 15.21 0.52
N TYR A 478 18.17 15.47 -0.53
CA TYR A 478 19.01 14.44 -1.15
C TYR A 478 20.37 14.32 -0.43
N ASN A 479 20.80 13.10 -0.12
CA ASN A 479 22.08 12.81 0.53
C ASN A 479 23.01 12.00 -0.37
N VAL A 480 24.31 12.18 -0.22
CA VAL A 480 25.33 11.26 -0.79
C VAL A 480 25.49 10.07 0.15
N ILE A 481 25.41 8.84 -0.38
CA ILE A 481 25.67 7.61 0.35
C ILE A 481 27.19 7.43 0.53
N GLY A 482 27.73 7.90 1.66
CA GLY A 482 29.13 7.62 2.04
C GLY A 482 30.20 8.47 1.34
N ASN A 483 31.47 8.06 1.41
CA ASN A 483 32.57 8.80 0.79
C ASN A 483 32.48 8.70 -0.75
N ASN A 484 32.58 9.84 -1.45
CA ASN A 484 32.66 9.94 -2.92
C ASN A 484 33.48 8.79 -3.53
N SER A 485 32.92 8.09 -4.53
CA SER A 485 33.63 7.02 -5.21
C SER A 485 34.46 7.62 -6.35
N PHE A 486 35.75 7.83 -6.11
CA PHE A 486 36.68 8.16 -7.18
C PHE A 486 36.91 6.93 -8.07
N VAL A 487 36.85 7.12 -9.39
CA VAL A 487 37.14 6.02 -10.30
C VAL A 487 38.64 5.70 -10.25
N SER A 488 39.00 4.45 -9.99
CA SER A 488 40.39 3.99 -9.87
C SER A 488 40.67 2.73 -10.69
N LEU A 489 41.93 2.31 -10.75
CA LEU A 489 42.27 0.98 -11.23
C LEU A 489 42.03 -0.06 -10.11
N PRO A 490 41.70 -1.33 -10.44
CA PRO A 490 41.57 -2.38 -9.43
C PRO A 490 42.77 -2.43 -8.48
N GLY A 491 42.53 -2.23 -7.18
CA GLY A 491 43.57 -2.23 -6.15
C GLY A 491 44.42 -0.96 -6.05
N ALA A 492 44.17 0.08 -6.84
CA ALA A 492 44.89 1.33 -6.76
C ALA A 492 44.40 2.21 -5.59
N THR A 493 45.33 2.88 -4.93
CA THR A 493 45.06 3.82 -3.83
C THR A 493 44.85 5.26 -4.31
N SER A 494 44.96 5.51 -5.62
CA SER A 494 44.79 6.82 -6.24
C SER A 494 43.80 6.77 -7.43
N PRO A 495 43.02 7.83 -7.67
CA PRO A 495 42.11 7.91 -8.80
C PRO A 495 42.85 7.80 -10.14
N VAL A 496 42.22 7.15 -11.12
CA VAL A 496 42.78 6.99 -12.46
C VAL A 496 42.68 8.30 -13.25
N GLN A 497 43.69 8.59 -14.06
CA GLN A 497 43.72 9.74 -14.96
C GLN A 497 43.99 9.22 -16.38
N PRO A 498 43.17 9.59 -17.40
CA PRO A 498 43.33 9.09 -18.77
C PRO A 498 44.55 9.64 -19.50
N GLY A 499 45.24 10.63 -18.94
CA GLY A 499 46.39 11.30 -19.53
C GLY A 499 46.00 12.57 -20.30
N ALA A 500 46.99 13.23 -20.90
CA ALA A 500 46.81 14.56 -21.49
C ALA A 500 45.82 14.56 -22.67
N GLY A 501 44.97 15.60 -22.71
CA GLY A 501 44.02 15.85 -23.79
C GLY A 501 42.67 15.16 -23.66
N TRP A 502 42.49 14.23 -22.72
CA TRP A 502 41.21 13.54 -22.52
C TRP A 502 40.25 14.34 -21.63
N GLU A 503 39.03 14.52 -22.12
CA GLU A 503 37.93 15.17 -21.42
C GLU A 503 36.74 14.21 -21.30
N LEU A 504 36.13 14.16 -20.11
CA LEU A 504 34.89 13.43 -19.89
C LEU A 504 33.74 14.28 -20.44
N VAL A 505 33.02 13.74 -21.43
CA VAL A 505 31.98 14.48 -22.15
C VAL A 505 30.59 14.14 -21.63
N THR A 506 30.27 12.85 -21.54
CA THR A 506 28.92 12.38 -21.15
C THR A 506 28.99 10.99 -20.54
N VAL A 507 27.86 10.54 -19.98
CA VAL A 507 27.59 9.16 -19.63
C VAL A 507 26.73 8.53 -20.73
N ALA A 508 26.95 7.25 -21.03
CA ALA A 508 26.14 6.48 -21.96
C ALA A 508 25.86 5.09 -21.39
N THR A 509 24.64 4.59 -21.57
CA THR A 509 24.24 3.25 -21.09
C THR A 509 24.02 2.36 -22.30
N ARG A 510 24.59 1.15 -22.27
CA ARG A 510 24.15 0.06 -23.13
C ARG A 510 22.98 -0.62 -22.45
N SER A 511 21.98 -1.05 -23.23
CA SER A 511 20.79 -1.72 -22.68
C SER A 511 21.19 -2.84 -21.71
N GLY A 512 20.81 -2.71 -20.44
CA GLY A 512 21.07 -3.70 -19.37
C GLY A 512 22.49 -3.69 -18.78
N SER A 513 23.33 -2.70 -19.07
CA SER A 513 24.65 -2.53 -18.43
C SER A 513 24.65 -1.39 -17.41
N THR A 514 25.65 -1.39 -16.54
CA THR A 514 26.04 -0.21 -15.76
C THR A 514 26.34 0.96 -16.72
N PRO A 515 25.99 2.22 -16.37
CA PRO A 515 26.36 3.38 -17.16
C PRO A 515 27.89 3.50 -17.34
N GLU A 516 28.30 3.95 -18.53
CA GLU A 516 29.70 4.02 -18.97
C GLU A 516 30.12 5.48 -19.20
N PHE A 517 31.40 5.80 -18.99
CA PHE A 517 31.92 7.15 -19.27
C PHE A 517 32.42 7.27 -20.70
N VAL A 518 31.98 8.31 -21.40
CA VAL A 518 32.39 8.61 -22.77
C VAL A 518 33.38 9.77 -22.79
N TRP A 519 34.57 9.50 -23.30
CA TRP A 519 35.70 10.41 -23.33
C TRP A 519 36.01 10.86 -24.75
N GLU A 520 36.47 12.11 -24.88
CA GLU A 520 37.04 12.64 -26.11
C GLU A 520 38.45 13.15 -25.84
N ASN A 521 39.40 12.78 -26.70
CA ASN A 521 40.73 13.37 -26.70
C ASN A 521 40.74 14.61 -27.61
N ARG A 522 40.84 15.79 -27.01
CA ARG A 522 40.81 17.08 -27.72
C ARG A 522 42.04 17.32 -28.61
N ILE A 523 43.12 16.57 -28.40
CA ILE A 523 44.36 16.69 -29.17
C ILE A 523 44.31 15.77 -30.41
N SER A 524 43.95 14.49 -30.23
CA SER A 524 43.96 13.50 -31.30
C SER A 524 42.62 13.34 -32.03
N GLY A 525 41.51 13.78 -31.43
CA GLY A 525 40.15 13.52 -31.93
C GLY A 525 39.67 12.09 -31.75
N ALA A 526 40.35 11.29 -30.92
CA ALA A 526 39.91 9.94 -30.58
C ALA A 526 38.82 9.97 -29.51
N SER A 527 37.90 9.01 -29.55
CA SER A 527 36.94 8.78 -28.47
C SER A 527 37.18 7.43 -27.79
N ALA A 528 36.90 7.38 -26.49
CA ALA A 528 37.04 6.16 -25.69
C ALA A 528 35.85 5.98 -24.75
N ILE A 529 35.56 4.72 -24.43
CA ILE A 529 34.56 4.35 -23.43
C ILE A 529 35.30 3.73 -22.24
N TRP A 530 35.03 4.23 -21.04
CA TRP A 530 35.38 3.54 -19.81
C TRP A 530 34.19 2.70 -19.38
N GLN A 531 34.38 1.38 -19.47
CA GLN A 531 33.45 0.42 -18.90
C GLN A 531 33.74 0.32 -17.40
N LEU A 532 32.79 0.77 -16.60
CA LEU A 532 32.94 0.81 -15.15
C LEU A 532 32.49 -0.50 -14.53
N ASN A 533 33.29 -1.00 -13.58
CA ASN A 533 32.90 -2.05 -12.68
C ASN A 533 32.60 -1.43 -11.32
N ILE A 534 31.33 -1.47 -10.94
CA ILE A 534 30.86 -0.98 -9.63
C ILE A 534 30.78 -2.17 -8.68
N SER A 535 31.52 -2.09 -7.57
CA SER A 535 31.43 -3.12 -6.54
C SER A 535 30.06 -3.09 -5.86
N PRO A 536 29.28 -4.19 -5.86
CA PRO A 536 27.98 -4.22 -5.21
C PRO A 536 28.08 -4.16 -3.68
N THR A 537 29.27 -4.39 -3.10
CA THR A 537 29.48 -4.41 -1.64
C THR A 537 30.06 -3.11 -1.10
N THR A 538 30.90 -2.42 -1.87
CA THR A 538 31.58 -1.19 -1.40
C THR A 538 31.23 0.05 -2.20
N GLY A 539 30.53 -0.07 -3.33
CA GLY A 539 30.27 1.05 -4.25
C GLY A 539 31.54 1.57 -4.96
N ALA A 540 32.69 0.92 -4.79
CA ALA A 540 33.93 1.33 -5.44
C ALA A 540 33.81 1.19 -6.97
N ALA A 541 34.05 2.28 -7.70
CA ALA A 541 34.04 2.32 -9.16
C ALA A 541 35.46 2.08 -9.71
N THR A 542 35.62 1.08 -10.57
CA THR A 542 36.92 0.77 -11.18
C THR A 542 36.87 0.63 -12.69
N VAL A 543 37.96 0.97 -13.36
CA VAL A 543 38.15 0.77 -14.81
C VAL A 543 39.32 -0.18 -15.07
N ALA A 544 39.22 -1.02 -16.10
CA ALA A 544 40.26 -2.01 -16.41
C ALA A 544 41.57 -1.37 -16.90
N THR A 545 41.51 -0.24 -17.61
CA THR A 545 42.67 0.48 -18.16
C THR A 545 42.50 2.00 -18.06
N PRO A 546 43.58 2.77 -17.86
CA PRO A 546 43.48 4.24 -17.78
C PRO A 546 42.98 4.92 -19.06
N ALA A 547 43.34 4.39 -20.23
CA ALA A 547 42.96 4.97 -21.50
C ALA A 547 41.53 4.58 -21.95
N GLY A 548 40.86 3.66 -21.22
CA GLY A 548 39.62 3.05 -21.68
C GLY A 548 39.79 2.20 -22.93
N THR A 549 38.65 1.90 -23.57
CA THR A 549 38.62 1.22 -24.86
C THR A 549 38.26 2.22 -25.95
N LEU A 550 39.15 2.36 -26.94
CA LEU A 550 38.93 3.27 -28.08
C LEU A 550 37.74 2.80 -28.94
N ILE A 551 36.97 3.77 -29.42
CA ILE A 551 35.89 3.52 -30.38
C ILE A 551 36.50 3.23 -31.76
N LYS A 552 36.03 2.16 -32.39
CA LYS A 552 36.57 1.63 -33.64
C LYS A 552 35.51 1.41 -34.70
N ASP A 553 35.91 1.46 -35.97
CA ASP A 553 35.08 1.01 -37.09
C ASP A 553 34.93 -0.51 -37.12
N SER A 554 34.10 -1.03 -38.02
CA SER A 554 33.87 -2.48 -38.20
C SER A 554 35.11 -3.26 -38.62
N ASN A 555 36.17 -2.58 -39.09
CA ASN A 555 37.45 -3.18 -39.47
C ASN A 555 38.47 -3.14 -38.31
N GLY A 556 38.09 -2.58 -37.15
CA GLY A 556 38.95 -2.47 -35.96
C GLY A 556 39.89 -1.26 -35.97
N ASN A 557 39.74 -0.33 -36.91
CA ASN A 557 40.51 0.91 -36.93
C ASN A 557 39.93 1.90 -35.93
N THR A 558 40.78 2.60 -35.18
CA THR A 558 40.35 3.70 -34.32
C THR A 558 39.74 4.80 -35.16
N LEU A 559 38.54 5.23 -34.78
CA LEU A 559 37.87 6.33 -35.45
C LEU A 559 38.40 7.65 -34.90
N LEU A 560 38.89 8.51 -35.79
CA LEU A 560 39.43 9.84 -35.46
C LEU A 560 38.56 10.89 -36.15
N THR A 561 38.10 11.89 -35.40
CA THR A 561 37.33 13.03 -35.97
C THR A 561 38.22 14.18 -36.46
N GLY A 562 39.55 14.01 -36.41
CA GLY A 562 40.52 15.07 -36.71
C GLY A 562 40.76 16.06 -35.55
N GLY A 563 40.13 15.83 -34.39
CA GLY A 563 40.26 16.67 -33.20
C GLY A 563 39.72 18.08 -33.42
N ALA A 564 40.17 19.04 -32.59
CA ALA A 564 39.78 20.45 -32.73
C ALA A 564 40.08 21.05 -34.13
N ALA A 565 41.05 20.49 -34.87
CA ALA A 565 41.43 20.95 -36.20
C ALA A 565 40.40 20.59 -37.30
N GLY A 566 39.54 19.59 -37.08
CA GLY A 566 38.46 19.20 -38.01
C GLY A 566 37.12 19.91 -37.76
N GLY A 567 37.02 20.69 -36.69
CA GLY A 567 35.79 21.38 -36.27
C GLY A 567 34.74 20.50 -35.58
N TRP A 568 34.90 19.18 -35.56
CA TRP A 568 33.97 18.26 -34.91
C TRP A 568 34.19 18.20 -33.39
N LYS A 569 33.09 18.24 -32.63
CA LYS A 569 33.07 18.03 -31.18
C LYS A 569 32.03 16.97 -30.83
N LEU A 570 32.36 16.09 -29.89
CA LEU A 570 31.36 15.23 -29.25
C LEU A 570 30.51 16.11 -28.34
N ILE A 571 29.20 16.00 -28.52
CA ILE A 571 28.22 16.86 -27.89
C ILE A 571 27.53 16.16 -26.72
N GLY A 572 27.20 14.89 -26.88
CA GLY A 572 26.51 14.12 -25.85
C GLY A 572 26.07 12.76 -26.38
N ALA A 573 25.27 12.07 -25.58
CA ALA A 573 24.74 10.75 -25.94
C ALA A 573 23.22 10.71 -25.76
N GLY A 574 22.51 10.08 -26.70
CA GLY A 574 21.05 10.00 -26.71
C GLY A 574 20.52 8.72 -27.37
N ASN A 575 19.37 8.23 -26.95
CA ASN A 575 18.68 7.07 -27.54
C ASN A 575 17.89 7.50 -28.78
N PHE A 576 18.59 8.03 -29.80
CA PHE A 576 17.96 8.55 -31.00
C PHE A 576 17.24 7.46 -31.81
N GLY A 577 17.75 6.22 -31.77
CA GLY A 577 17.19 5.08 -32.49
C GLY A 577 16.12 4.25 -31.75
N GLY A 578 15.80 4.57 -30.48
CA GLY A 578 14.78 3.84 -29.69
C GLY A 578 15.19 2.44 -29.24
N SER A 579 16.47 2.09 -29.36
CA SER A 579 16.99 0.76 -29.02
C SER A 579 17.26 0.56 -27.52
N GLY A 580 17.23 1.64 -26.74
CA GLY A 580 17.63 1.65 -25.33
C GLY A 580 19.15 1.70 -25.12
N THR A 581 19.94 1.72 -26.20
CA THR A 581 21.38 2.03 -26.17
C THR A 581 21.58 3.47 -26.60
N LYS A 582 22.42 4.22 -25.88
CA LYS A 582 22.71 5.63 -26.22
C LYS A 582 23.69 5.70 -27.39
N ASP A 583 23.31 6.45 -28.43
CA ASP A 583 24.13 6.84 -29.59
C ASP A 583 24.90 8.13 -29.29
N LEU A 584 25.97 8.44 -30.03
CA LEU A 584 26.76 9.66 -29.83
C LEU A 584 26.41 10.76 -30.85
N LEU A 585 26.14 11.96 -30.36
CA LEU A 585 25.91 13.15 -31.18
C LEU A 585 27.20 13.93 -31.38
N TRP A 586 27.55 14.20 -32.64
CA TRP A 586 28.70 15.01 -33.03
C TRP A 586 28.24 16.26 -33.76
N PHE A 587 28.85 17.40 -33.45
CA PHE A 587 28.56 18.67 -34.10
C PHE A 587 29.84 19.33 -34.60
N ASN A 588 29.83 19.77 -35.85
CA ASN A 588 30.93 20.51 -36.42
C ASN A 588 30.71 22.01 -36.17
N THR A 589 31.51 22.60 -35.29
CA THR A 589 31.39 24.02 -34.92
C THR A 589 31.74 24.97 -36.06
N THR A 590 32.44 24.50 -37.09
CA THR A 590 32.85 25.30 -38.25
C THR A 590 31.83 25.23 -39.38
N THR A 591 31.33 24.04 -39.70
CA THR A 591 30.38 23.83 -40.80
C THR A 591 28.92 23.81 -40.36
N THR A 592 28.65 23.77 -39.06
CA THR A 592 27.31 23.56 -38.44
C THR A 592 26.65 22.24 -38.84
N GLU A 593 27.44 21.27 -39.28
CA GLU A 593 26.97 19.92 -39.60
C GLU A 593 26.79 19.08 -38.34
N THR A 594 25.82 18.17 -38.35
CA THR A 594 25.53 17.25 -37.24
C THR A 594 25.59 15.82 -37.73
N THR A 595 26.29 14.95 -36.99
CA THR A 595 26.41 13.52 -37.29
C THR A 595 26.08 12.70 -36.04
N ILE A 596 25.45 11.55 -36.24
CA ILE A 596 25.16 10.59 -35.17
C ILE A 596 25.95 9.32 -35.42
N TRP A 597 26.60 8.83 -34.36
CA TRP A 597 27.29 7.54 -34.34
C TRP A 597 26.47 6.54 -33.54
N GLN A 598 25.97 5.52 -34.21
CA GLN A 598 25.31 4.40 -33.55
C GLN A 598 26.35 3.36 -33.15
N LEU A 599 26.35 2.99 -31.88
CA LEU A 599 27.37 2.14 -31.29
C LEU A 599 26.80 0.82 -30.75
N ASN A 600 27.63 -0.22 -30.77
CA ASN A 600 27.44 -1.43 -29.96
C ASN A 600 28.68 -1.62 -29.08
N GLY A 601 28.61 -1.10 -27.85
CA GLY A 601 29.81 -0.92 -27.02
C GLY A 601 30.80 0.00 -27.71
N THR A 602 32.05 -0.45 -27.89
CA THR A 602 33.12 0.36 -28.50
C THR A 602 33.20 0.21 -30.02
N THR A 603 32.24 -0.46 -30.66
CA THR A 603 32.21 -0.68 -32.12
C THR A 603 31.18 0.22 -32.77
N LEU A 604 31.60 1.01 -33.77
CA LEU A 604 30.72 1.79 -34.62
C LEU A 604 29.91 0.86 -35.52
N LEU A 605 28.59 0.90 -35.41
CA LEU A 605 27.67 0.19 -36.30
C LEU A 605 27.38 1.00 -37.56
N SER A 606 27.07 2.28 -37.37
CA SER A 606 26.76 3.20 -38.46
C SER A 606 27.06 4.63 -38.02
N ALA A 607 27.46 5.47 -38.97
CA ALA A 607 27.57 6.91 -38.77
C ALA A 607 26.87 7.59 -39.94
N GLY A 608 26.12 8.65 -39.67
CA GLY A 608 25.46 9.41 -40.71
C GLY A 608 25.21 10.85 -40.30
N SER A 609 25.42 11.77 -41.25
CA SER A 609 24.97 13.15 -41.11
C SER A 609 23.45 13.17 -40.96
N VAL A 610 22.95 14.01 -40.06
CA VAL A 610 21.51 14.27 -39.92
C VAL A 610 21.02 14.90 -41.22
N LYS A 611 19.88 14.43 -41.74
CA LYS A 611 19.30 14.88 -43.02
C LYS A 611 17.93 15.50 -42.82
N THR A 612 17.61 16.49 -43.63
CA THR A 612 16.24 16.99 -43.79
C THR A 612 15.34 15.92 -44.42
N SER A 613 14.02 16.08 -44.32
CA SER A 613 13.05 15.16 -44.94
C SER A 613 13.18 15.05 -46.46
N GLY A 614 13.84 16.01 -47.12
CA GLY A 614 14.20 15.99 -48.55
C GLY A 614 15.49 15.25 -48.88
N GLY A 615 16.16 14.62 -47.90
CA GLY A 615 17.39 13.84 -48.08
C GLY A 615 18.69 14.65 -48.18
N ALA A 616 18.61 15.99 -48.16
CA ALA A 616 19.78 16.86 -48.06
C ALA A 616 20.33 16.86 -46.63
N THR A 617 21.66 16.90 -46.47
CA THR A 617 22.30 17.08 -45.17
C THR A 617 21.72 18.29 -44.47
N ALA A 618 21.24 18.10 -43.23
CA ALA A 618 20.74 19.16 -42.39
C ALA A 618 21.94 19.99 -41.90
N VAL A 619 22.29 21.00 -42.70
CA VAL A 619 23.06 22.13 -42.20
C VAL A 619 22.05 23.02 -41.51
N THR A 620 22.13 23.11 -40.19
CA THR A 620 21.19 23.90 -39.37
C THR A 620 21.22 25.38 -39.77
N GLY A 621 22.30 25.83 -40.42
CA GLY A 621 22.55 27.19 -40.88
C GLY A 621 23.44 27.95 -39.89
N ALA A 622 24.07 29.03 -40.35
CA ALA A 622 24.93 29.85 -39.50
C ALA A 622 24.15 30.35 -38.26
N GLY A 623 24.61 29.97 -37.06
CA GLY A 623 24.08 30.44 -35.77
C GLY A 623 23.30 29.40 -34.94
N TRP A 624 22.84 28.29 -35.53
CA TRP A 624 22.19 27.22 -34.76
C TRP A 624 23.20 26.33 -34.05
N GLN A 625 22.94 26.03 -32.78
CA GLN A 625 23.75 25.17 -31.92
C GLN A 625 22.84 24.16 -31.22
N PRO A 626 23.28 22.90 -31.04
CA PRO A 626 22.59 21.99 -30.14
C PRO A 626 22.81 22.48 -28.70
N VAL A 627 21.75 22.49 -27.90
CA VAL A 627 21.76 22.96 -26.50
C VAL A 627 21.29 21.89 -25.52
N ALA A 628 20.46 20.91 -25.90
CA ALA A 628 20.14 19.79 -25.01
C ALA A 628 19.84 18.48 -25.77
N ILE A 629 19.96 17.33 -25.09
CA ILE A 629 19.53 16.02 -25.59
C ILE A 629 18.66 15.35 -24.52
N ALA A 630 17.37 15.13 -24.81
CA ALA A 630 16.44 14.54 -23.85
C ALA A 630 15.21 13.94 -24.52
N ASN A 631 14.54 12.99 -23.86
CA ASN A 631 13.26 12.42 -24.28
C ASN A 631 12.13 13.41 -23.97
N VAL A 632 12.07 14.49 -24.74
CA VAL A 632 11.18 15.64 -24.50
C VAL A 632 9.73 15.22 -24.58
N ASP A 633 9.38 14.34 -25.51
CA ASP A 633 8.01 13.90 -25.73
C ASP A 633 7.62 12.58 -25.03
N GLN A 634 8.51 12.06 -24.19
CA GLN A 634 8.36 10.78 -23.48
C GLN A 634 8.04 9.57 -24.37
N THR A 635 8.33 9.60 -25.67
CA THR A 635 8.13 8.45 -26.57
C THR A 635 9.18 7.36 -26.41
N GLY A 636 10.23 7.62 -25.64
CA GLY A 636 11.33 6.69 -25.37
C GLY A 636 12.51 6.84 -26.33
N THR A 637 12.42 7.76 -27.30
CA THR A 637 13.55 8.25 -28.09
C THR A 637 13.97 9.63 -27.59
N ASP A 638 15.26 9.93 -27.63
CA ASP A 638 15.73 11.28 -27.24
C ASP A 638 15.65 12.25 -28.44
N GLU A 639 15.20 13.47 -28.18
CA GLU A 639 15.24 14.63 -29.07
C GLU A 639 16.52 15.45 -28.91
N ILE A 640 16.83 16.27 -29.91
CA ILE A 640 17.87 17.31 -29.83
C ILE A 640 17.19 18.68 -29.75
N VAL A 641 17.48 19.44 -28.70
CA VAL A 641 17.05 20.85 -28.56
C VAL A 641 18.13 21.75 -29.17
N TRP A 642 17.73 22.68 -30.01
CA TRP A 642 18.57 23.60 -30.77
C TRP A 642 18.26 25.05 -30.40
N GLN A 643 19.27 25.91 -30.44
CA GLN A 643 19.10 27.35 -30.26
C GLN A 643 19.88 28.17 -31.29
N ASN A 644 19.28 29.26 -31.78
CA ASN A 644 19.93 30.30 -32.59
C ASN A 644 19.46 31.69 -32.16
N GLY A 645 20.26 32.38 -31.37
CA GLY A 645 19.87 33.65 -30.75
C GLY A 645 18.57 33.48 -29.95
N GLY A 646 17.54 34.22 -30.34
CA GLY A 646 16.22 34.10 -29.72
C GLY A 646 15.40 32.90 -30.20
N GLN A 647 15.86 32.06 -31.11
CA GLN A 647 15.04 30.97 -31.67
C GLN A 647 15.40 29.62 -31.06
N VAL A 648 14.40 28.77 -30.80
CA VAL A 648 14.58 27.39 -30.33
C VAL A 648 13.86 26.40 -31.25
N ALA A 649 14.41 25.20 -31.40
CA ALA A 649 13.76 24.08 -32.07
C ALA A 649 14.02 22.76 -31.33
N VAL A 650 13.06 21.83 -31.36
CA VAL A 650 13.20 20.47 -30.80
C VAL A 650 13.11 19.48 -31.96
N TRP A 651 14.13 18.64 -32.14
CA TRP A 651 14.28 17.74 -33.28
C TRP A 651 14.19 16.28 -32.85
N SER A 652 13.14 15.61 -33.29
CA SER A 652 13.05 14.14 -33.24
C SER A 652 13.64 13.52 -34.50
N LEU A 653 14.30 12.37 -34.33
CA LEU A 653 14.93 11.64 -35.43
C LEU A 653 14.07 10.46 -35.87
N GLY A 654 14.00 10.27 -37.17
CA GLY A 654 13.42 9.11 -37.81
C GLY A 654 14.47 8.10 -38.26
N SER A 655 14.00 7.13 -39.04
CA SER A 655 14.88 6.14 -39.68
C SER A 655 15.97 6.83 -40.54
N ASN A 656 17.16 6.24 -40.57
CA ASN A 656 18.30 6.70 -41.38
C ASN A 656 18.74 8.15 -41.11
N PHE A 657 18.69 8.59 -39.85
CA PHE A 657 19.13 9.93 -39.41
C PHE A 657 18.37 11.07 -40.10
N THR A 658 17.14 10.80 -40.57
CA THR A 658 16.29 11.82 -41.21
C THR A 658 15.45 12.49 -40.15
N LEU A 659 15.36 13.82 -40.14
CA LEU A 659 14.45 14.55 -39.27
C LEU A 659 13.02 14.10 -39.55
N ASN A 660 12.32 13.61 -38.53
CA ASN A 660 10.92 13.21 -38.66
C ASN A 660 10.05 14.45 -38.92
N ALA A 661 8.97 14.29 -39.69
CA ALA A 661 7.98 15.34 -39.95
C ALA A 661 7.20 15.79 -38.70
N LYS A 662 7.48 15.18 -37.53
CA LYS A 662 7.19 15.74 -36.20
C LYS A 662 8.06 16.96 -35.86
N SER A 663 8.80 17.49 -36.83
CA SER A 663 9.22 18.90 -36.87
C SER A 663 7.99 19.78 -36.66
N THR A 664 7.68 20.10 -35.41
CA THR A 664 7.02 21.37 -35.16
C THR A 664 8.06 22.43 -35.49
N THR A 665 8.01 22.89 -36.74
CA THR A 665 8.56 24.20 -37.06
C THR A 665 7.80 25.19 -36.21
N LEU A 666 8.36 25.65 -35.10
CA LEU A 666 7.99 26.94 -34.54
C LEU A 666 9.25 27.62 -34.05
N ALA A 667 9.76 28.50 -34.91
CA ALA A 667 10.72 29.55 -34.62
C ALA A 667 10.15 30.46 -33.52
N GLN A 668 10.12 29.98 -32.27
CA GLN A 668 9.63 30.78 -31.17
C GLN A 668 10.74 31.74 -30.75
N THR A 669 10.39 33.02 -30.67
CA THR A 669 11.31 34.08 -30.27
C THR A 669 11.35 34.14 -28.74
N LEU A 670 12.29 33.43 -28.12
CA LEU A 670 12.86 33.81 -26.84
C LEU A 670 13.23 35.30 -26.86
N ALA A 671 13.20 35.95 -25.71
CA ALA A 671 13.67 37.32 -25.64
C ALA A 671 15.15 37.40 -26.05
N ALA A 672 15.56 38.49 -26.72
CA ALA A 672 16.94 38.66 -27.13
C ALA A 672 17.89 38.56 -25.93
N GLY A 673 18.88 37.66 -26.00
CA GLY A 673 19.84 37.41 -24.92
C GLY A 673 19.48 36.25 -23.98
N GLU A 674 18.39 35.53 -24.23
CA GLU A 674 18.09 34.29 -23.49
C GLU A 674 18.89 33.10 -24.02
N GLN A 675 19.27 32.18 -23.15
CA GLN A 675 20.00 30.94 -23.45
C GLN A 675 19.35 29.77 -22.73
N ILE A 676 19.05 28.66 -23.42
CA ILE A 676 18.54 27.45 -22.75
C ILE A 676 19.63 26.93 -21.80
N GLN A 677 19.22 26.56 -20.58
CA GLN A 677 20.08 26.06 -19.50
C GLN A 677 19.60 24.73 -18.91
N ALA A 678 18.36 24.32 -19.17
CA ALA A 678 17.93 22.97 -18.82
C ALA A 678 16.68 22.56 -19.59
N VAL A 679 16.43 21.25 -19.62
CA VAL A 679 15.12 20.67 -19.93
C VAL A 679 14.61 19.85 -18.75
N ALA A 680 13.34 20.03 -18.39
CA ALA A 680 12.71 19.32 -17.29
C ALA A 680 11.19 19.43 -17.41
N ASP A 681 10.44 18.38 -17.13
CA ASP A 681 8.97 18.45 -17.06
C ASP A 681 8.55 19.20 -15.78
N VAL A 682 8.36 20.52 -15.89
CA VAL A 682 8.21 21.38 -14.72
C VAL A 682 6.76 21.48 -14.24
N ASP A 683 5.80 21.11 -15.09
CA ASP A 683 4.37 21.13 -14.78
C ASP A 683 3.74 19.73 -14.69
N LEU A 684 4.55 18.68 -14.87
CA LEU A 684 4.21 17.27 -14.80
C LEU A 684 3.14 16.84 -15.79
N ASP A 685 3.16 17.43 -16.98
CA ASP A 685 2.26 17.05 -18.05
C ASP A 685 2.75 15.85 -18.89
N GLY A 686 3.94 15.33 -18.57
CA GLY A 686 4.58 14.24 -19.30
C GLY A 686 5.43 14.71 -20.47
N THR A 687 5.66 16.01 -20.62
CA THR A 687 6.54 16.62 -21.63
C THR A 687 7.63 17.43 -20.94
N LEU A 688 8.88 17.29 -21.36
CA LEU A 688 9.95 18.13 -20.81
C LEU A 688 9.81 19.58 -21.30
N ASP A 689 9.91 20.52 -20.37
CA ASP A 689 9.84 21.96 -20.63
C ASP A 689 11.22 22.59 -20.78
N LEU A 690 11.27 23.83 -21.26
CA LEU A 690 12.52 24.57 -21.46
C LEU A 690 12.77 25.58 -20.34
N LEU A 691 13.99 25.57 -19.79
CA LEU A 691 14.46 26.56 -18.84
C LEU A 691 15.51 27.45 -19.49
N ALA A 692 15.22 28.74 -19.65
CA ALA A 692 16.11 29.70 -20.29
C ALA A 692 16.66 30.71 -19.29
N ARG A 693 17.99 30.86 -19.26
CA ARG A 693 18.67 31.95 -18.54
C ARG A 693 18.62 33.23 -19.34
N ILE A 694 18.29 34.31 -18.66
CA ILE A 694 18.29 35.67 -19.19
C ILE A 694 19.64 36.29 -18.79
N THR A 695 20.48 36.64 -19.77
CA THR A 695 21.71 37.41 -19.54
C THR A 695 21.58 38.79 -20.19
N THR A 696 20.93 39.71 -19.48
CA THR A 696 21.10 41.15 -19.79
C THR A 696 22.14 41.72 -18.85
N SER A 697 22.75 42.86 -19.21
CA SER A 697 23.87 43.45 -18.46
C SER A 697 23.68 43.59 -16.94
N ASN A 698 22.43 43.50 -16.44
CA ASN A 698 22.09 43.67 -15.02
C ASN A 698 21.11 42.61 -14.43
N VAL A 699 20.71 41.55 -15.16
CA VAL A 699 19.74 40.53 -14.69
C VAL A 699 20.21 39.13 -15.06
N ASP A 700 20.28 38.23 -14.07
CA ASP A 700 20.54 36.80 -14.24
C ASP A 700 19.36 36.01 -13.63
N THR A 701 18.42 35.59 -14.47
CA THR A 701 17.20 34.90 -14.03
C THR A 701 16.86 33.74 -14.95
N THR A 702 16.28 32.67 -14.42
CA THR A 702 15.77 31.56 -15.22
C THR A 702 14.27 31.73 -15.46
N ARG A 703 13.87 31.71 -16.74
CA ARG A 703 12.49 31.68 -17.19
C ARG A 703 12.11 30.27 -17.63
N ILE A 704 10.89 29.87 -17.30
CA ILE A 704 10.31 28.59 -17.71
C ILE A 704 9.39 28.80 -18.91
N TYR A 705 9.51 27.92 -19.90
CA TYR A 705 8.69 27.84 -21.10
C TYR A 705 8.09 26.44 -21.18
N THR A 706 6.78 26.30 -20.90
CA THR A 706 6.16 24.97 -20.89
C THR A 706 5.82 24.50 -22.30
N ILE A 707 5.89 23.20 -22.57
CA ILE A 707 5.60 22.60 -23.87
C ILE A 707 4.29 21.83 -23.77
N ASP A 708 3.27 22.26 -24.52
CA ASP A 708 2.00 21.56 -24.53
C ASP A 708 2.15 20.10 -25.03
N PRO A 709 1.62 19.10 -24.31
CA PRO A 709 1.92 17.69 -24.57
C PRO A 709 1.19 17.16 -25.81
N THR A 710 0.17 17.88 -26.29
CA THR A 710 -0.65 17.48 -27.42
C THR A 710 -0.23 18.16 -28.71
N THR A 711 0.17 19.43 -28.62
CA THR A 711 0.50 20.28 -29.76
C THR A 711 2.00 20.53 -29.91
N PHE A 712 2.80 20.20 -28.88
CA PHE A 712 4.21 20.57 -28.75
C PHE A 712 4.45 22.08 -28.87
N ALA A 713 3.41 22.87 -28.61
CA ALA A 713 3.48 24.31 -28.65
C ALA A 713 4.10 24.82 -27.35
N VAL A 714 5.22 25.54 -27.47
CA VAL A 714 5.82 26.21 -26.32
C VAL A 714 4.91 27.37 -25.89
N ARG A 715 4.43 27.34 -24.66
CA ARG A 715 3.58 28.36 -24.06
C ARG A 715 4.45 29.39 -23.35
N THR A 716 4.46 30.62 -23.88
CA THR A 716 5.04 31.76 -23.18
C THR A 716 4.13 32.11 -22.00
N PRO A 717 4.63 32.14 -20.76
CA PRO A 717 3.78 32.51 -19.63
C PRO A 717 3.40 33.99 -19.75
N THR A 718 2.11 34.31 -19.55
CA THR A 718 1.58 35.69 -19.57
C THR A 718 2.16 36.59 -18.48
N THR A 719 2.85 35.99 -17.51
CA THR A 719 3.59 36.63 -16.43
C THR A 719 4.96 35.98 -16.38
N ALA A 720 6.07 36.73 -16.42
CA ALA A 720 7.39 36.14 -16.34
C ALA A 720 7.53 35.32 -15.04
N ARG A 721 7.69 34.00 -15.19
CA ARG A 721 7.86 33.05 -14.08
C ARG A 721 9.35 32.89 -13.84
N PHE A 722 9.82 33.27 -12.66
CA PHE A 722 11.23 33.30 -12.31
C PHE A 722 11.54 32.29 -11.20
N VAL A 723 12.64 31.57 -11.35
CA VAL A 723 13.19 30.71 -10.29
C VAL A 723 13.85 31.58 -9.20
N THR A 724 13.57 31.27 -7.94
CA THR A 724 14.20 31.94 -6.78
C THR A 724 15.23 31.00 -6.15
N PHE A 725 16.50 31.40 -6.09
CA PHE A 725 17.59 30.54 -5.60
C PHE A 725 17.54 30.30 -4.07
N PRO A 726 18.15 29.22 -3.57
CA PRO A 726 18.26 28.91 -2.14
C PRO A 726 18.65 30.13 -1.29
N GLY A 727 17.82 30.47 -0.29
CA GLY A 727 18.06 31.58 0.63
C GLY A 727 17.67 32.97 0.10
N GLN A 728 16.93 33.06 -1.00
CA GLN A 728 16.34 34.32 -1.49
C GLN A 728 14.82 34.33 -1.33
N THR A 729 14.27 35.49 -0.94
CA THR A 729 12.82 35.70 -0.70
C THR A 729 12.11 36.44 -1.85
N ALA A 730 12.85 36.85 -2.87
CA ALA A 730 12.35 37.48 -4.09
C ALA A 730 13.08 36.90 -5.31
N PRO A 731 12.44 36.85 -6.50
CA PRO A 731 13.13 36.55 -7.76
C PRO A 731 14.38 37.40 -7.85
N VAL A 732 15.50 36.79 -8.22
CA VAL A 732 16.81 37.45 -8.14
C VAL A 732 16.84 38.63 -9.10
N VAL A 733 16.61 39.83 -8.59
CA VAL A 733 16.77 41.07 -9.33
C VAL A 733 17.93 41.82 -8.68
N THR A 734 19.03 41.85 -9.44
CA THR A 734 20.31 42.54 -9.25
C THR A 734 21.40 41.87 -8.39
N GLY A 735 22.56 41.68 -9.04
CA GLY A 735 23.89 41.79 -8.43
C GLY A 735 24.57 40.53 -7.89
N ASP A 736 23.85 39.42 -7.69
CA ASP A 736 24.39 38.30 -6.92
C ASP A 736 24.64 37.04 -7.77
N ALA A 737 25.90 36.82 -8.13
CA ALA A 737 26.42 35.70 -8.92
C ALA A 737 26.41 34.35 -8.15
N ARG A 738 25.32 34.03 -7.44
CA ARG A 738 25.37 32.98 -6.41
C ARG A 738 25.03 31.57 -6.86
N TRP A 739 24.25 31.31 -7.90
CA TRP A 739 23.87 29.93 -8.27
C TRP A 739 23.65 29.79 -9.77
N ASN A 740 24.27 28.76 -10.37
CA ASN A 740 24.07 28.37 -11.75
C ASN A 740 23.24 27.08 -11.79
N ILE A 741 22.29 26.99 -12.72
CA ILE A 741 21.71 25.70 -13.12
C ILE A 741 22.81 24.90 -13.80
N ILE A 742 23.00 23.66 -13.37
CA ILE A 742 23.79 22.70 -14.09
C ILE A 742 22.87 21.59 -14.54
N ASP A 743 22.58 21.58 -15.83
CA ASP A 743 21.95 20.46 -16.49
C ASP A 743 23.02 19.71 -17.30
N PRO A 744 23.33 18.46 -16.97
CA PRO A 744 24.28 17.67 -17.75
C PRO A 744 23.72 17.20 -19.10
N GLU A 745 22.40 17.29 -19.32
CA GLU A 745 21.79 17.11 -20.63
C GLU A 745 21.99 18.36 -21.51
N LEU A 746 22.52 19.46 -20.95
CA LEU A 746 23.02 20.58 -21.76
C LEU A 746 24.23 20.15 -22.56
N VAL A 747 24.13 20.43 -23.85
CA VAL A 747 25.27 20.54 -24.72
C VAL A 747 25.93 21.88 -24.43
N THR A 748 26.98 21.88 -23.61
CA THR A 748 27.74 23.13 -23.44
C THR A 748 28.46 23.48 -24.74
N ALA A 749 27.84 24.36 -25.52
CA ALA A 749 28.55 25.23 -26.43
C ALA A 749 29.43 26.17 -25.58
N ALA A 750 30.57 25.66 -25.08
CA ALA A 750 31.72 26.52 -24.88
C ALA A 750 32.20 26.95 -26.28
N VAL A 751 31.43 27.87 -26.87
CA VAL A 751 31.71 28.65 -28.07
C VAL A 751 31.91 30.07 -27.59
N THR A 752 33.04 30.26 -26.92
CA THR A 752 33.90 31.44 -27.08
C THR A 752 35.33 30.96 -26.99
#